data_AF-A0A5M4FFV5-F1
#
_entry.id   AF-A0A5M4FFV5-F1
#
_cell.length_a   1.000
_cell.length_b   1.000
_cell.length_c   1.000
_cell.angle_alpha   90.00
_cell.angle_beta   90.00
_cell.angle_gamma   90.00
#
_symmetry.space_group_name_H-M   'P 1'
#
loop_
_entity.id
_entity.type
_entity.pdbx_description
1 polymer ?
#
loop_
_entity_poly.entity_id
_entity_poly.type
_entity_poly.pdbx_seq_one_letter_code
_entity_poly.pdbx_strand_id
1 'polypeptide(L)'
;MRRRLIALLVAALAAAGLAVLPATSPAAQAGTPSDYPEYPYAATDYTEAFRGQFHFSPQSGFMNDINAPLYYRGVYHLFFQHNPHGLGWDTIHWGHATSPDLVHWTQQPIALEPGVHAGNLWSGAGWVDVDNVTGLKKGNDDPILLFTNTEGVSIAYSTDGARTFQMYNGGAKVITDSTESRDPKVQWDAANNRWVMVTFRAGTGAVFYTSTNLLDWTYRGTYAASWFVECPDLYRLPVDGGETEKWVLQDASGEYVIGSLNASGVFVSDWASPQRMEWGKSDAAFAPSVWYASQTFNQLPAGRVVQMGWQPSNAGVTWTGNASFPVELGLKTFPEGIRLTRNPVSEIAGIRSSTQTWGSRSITTSSSSDPLTGISADTYELTAVFSLDGATASEFGFRLHARADGTSDRTVAYATATQSLYGMALPPISNQVTIRLLVDRGQLEVFGNDGKMVFSDNVEFDSSAGSRGIKLYATGGSVTLTSLSFSPIESTWAPAPAGLAPSAAIASTAHQDMCVDRDVATGNAQLWSCLGNANQTWALDSYGQLTTGGVCLQLPSGQTANLTLVSVAACTGGTNQKWRQGNFGSLINLASGRCLDVPEADFSNGRQLQVYDCVGTRNQSWVGPPYSAAAGRIAWNTSTSCADRDAATDTVQIWSCNGLANQTWRLNADGTLTSGGACMQLSPGSLGNGALVGSAACSPTAANQRWSRFANGQLRNVAAGRCLDLDSGNTTNGRQLIVWDCVGGPNQTWAGPA
;
A
#
# COMPACT_ATOMS: atom_id res chain seq x y z
N MET A 1 -62.86 6.59 -75.00
CA MET A 1 -61.40 6.39 -74.87
C MET A 1 -61.01 6.45 -73.40
N ARG A 2 -60.37 5.38 -72.90
CA ARG A 2 -59.62 5.21 -71.65
C ARG A 2 -60.31 5.54 -70.30
N ARG A 3 -60.65 4.45 -69.59
CA ARG A 3 -61.06 4.34 -68.18
C ARG A 3 -60.01 4.92 -67.22
N ARG A 4 -60.45 5.55 -66.12
CA ARG A 4 -59.72 5.60 -64.84
C ARG A 4 -60.70 5.39 -63.69
N LEU A 5 -60.45 4.32 -62.93
CA LEU A 5 -61.09 4.03 -61.64
C LEU A 5 -60.55 4.97 -60.57
N ILE A 6 -61.45 5.36 -59.67
CA ILE A 6 -61.19 6.09 -58.43
C ILE A 6 -60.88 5.07 -57.34
N ALA A 7 -59.74 5.23 -56.65
CA ALA A 7 -59.43 4.54 -55.39
C ALA A 7 -59.10 5.61 -54.34
N LEU A 8 -59.60 5.37 -53.12
CA LEU A 8 -59.58 6.26 -51.96
C LEU A 8 -58.17 6.72 -51.56
N LEU A 9 -58.03 8.01 -51.24
CA LEU A 9 -56.93 8.55 -50.45
C LEU A 9 -57.25 8.44 -48.96
N VAL A 10 -56.39 7.74 -48.22
CA VAL A 10 -56.21 7.92 -46.77
C VAL A 10 -54.88 8.66 -46.58
N ALA A 11 -54.92 9.75 -45.81
CA ALA A 11 -53.80 10.64 -45.57
C ALA A 11 -52.71 9.96 -44.72
N ALA A 12 -51.46 10.05 -45.17
CA ALA A 12 -50.27 9.76 -44.37
C ALA A 12 -49.62 11.10 -43.93
N LEU A 13 -49.64 11.38 -42.63
CA LEU A 13 -48.78 12.38 -42.01
C LEU A 13 -47.41 11.73 -41.75
N ALA A 14 -46.38 12.16 -42.48
CA ALA A 14 -45.00 11.82 -42.18
C ALA A 14 -44.47 12.77 -41.10
N ALA A 15 -44.34 12.27 -39.86
CA ALA A 15 -43.53 12.91 -38.84
C ALA A 15 -42.08 12.47 -39.04
N ALA A 16 -41.22 13.39 -39.46
CA ALA A 16 -39.78 13.20 -39.46
C ALA A 16 -39.26 13.28 -38.01
N GLY A 17 -39.30 12.16 -37.30
CA GLY A 17 -38.57 12.00 -36.05
C GLY A 17 -37.08 11.81 -36.37
N LEU A 18 -36.24 12.78 -36.02
CA LEU A 18 -34.81 12.54 -35.91
C LEU A 18 -34.61 11.50 -34.80
N ALA A 19 -34.36 10.25 -35.19
CA ALA A 19 -33.79 9.26 -34.29
C ALA A 19 -32.37 9.72 -33.95
N VAL A 20 -32.21 10.33 -32.78
CA VAL A 20 -30.90 10.46 -32.13
C VAL A 20 -30.50 9.05 -31.72
N LEU A 21 -29.74 8.38 -32.58
CA LEU A 21 -29.00 7.19 -32.17
C LEU A 21 -28.04 7.63 -31.05
N PRO A 22 -28.02 6.97 -29.88
CA PRO A 22 -27.01 7.27 -28.89
C PRO A 22 -25.66 7.00 -29.55
N ALA A 23 -24.78 7.99 -29.54
CA ALA A 23 -23.40 7.79 -29.92
C ALA A 23 -22.84 6.71 -28.97
N THR A 24 -22.64 5.50 -29.49
CA THR A 24 -21.88 4.48 -28.77
C THR A 24 -20.47 5.02 -28.64
N SER A 25 -20.14 5.56 -27.47
CA SER A 25 -18.75 5.81 -27.10
C SER A 25 -17.96 4.52 -27.39
N PRO A 26 -16.79 4.61 -28.06
CA PRO A 26 -15.98 3.41 -28.26
C PRO A 26 -15.75 2.76 -26.89
N ALA A 27 -16.00 1.46 -26.79
CA ALA A 27 -15.73 0.71 -25.57
C ALA A 27 -14.27 1.01 -25.18
N ALA A 28 -14.04 1.45 -23.94
CA ALA A 28 -12.70 1.60 -23.40
C ALA A 28 -11.99 0.26 -23.62
N GLN A 29 -10.92 0.29 -24.40
CA GLN A 29 -10.16 -0.92 -24.71
C GLN A 29 -9.45 -1.37 -23.43
N ALA A 30 -9.42 -2.68 -23.17
CA ALA A 30 -8.64 -3.21 -22.07
C ALA A 30 -7.17 -2.80 -22.20
N GLY A 31 -6.55 -2.47 -21.07
CA GLY A 31 -5.11 -2.28 -21.03
C GLY A 31 -4.38 -3.54 -21.50
N THR A 32 -3.20 -3.37 -22.04
CA THR A 32 -2.26 -4.43 -22.38
C THR A 32 -1.05 -4.32 -21.45
N PRO A 33 -0.25 -5.39 -21.27
CA PRO A 33 0.97 -5.31 -20.46
C PRO A 33 1.93 -4.16 -20.86
N SER A 34 1.91 -3.71 -22.11
CA SER A 34 2.70 -2.56 -22.58
C SER A 34 2.17 -1.19 -22.13
N ASP A 35 0.95 -1.14 -21.62
CA ASP A 35 0.33 0.09 -21.09
C ASP A 35 0.68 0.34 -19.61
N TYR A 36 1.39 -0.59 -18.96
CA TYR A 36 1.85 -0.51 -17.56
C TYR A 36 3.38 -0.34 -17.53
N PRO A 37 3.90 0.90 -17.48
CA PRO A 37 5.34 1.15 -17.55
C PRO A 37 6.17 0.52 -16.40
N GLU A 38 5.50 0.08 -15.34
CA GLU A 38 6.05 -0.52 -14.13
C GLU A 38 6.30 -2.03 -14.28
N TYR A 39 5.76 -2.66 -15.32
CA TYR A 39 5.90 -4.08 -15.56
C TYR A 39 6.94 -4.38 -16.67
N PRO A 40 7.87 -5.35 -16.46
CA PRO A 40 8.04 -6.16 -15.27
C PRO A 40 8.62 -5.35 -14.10
N TYR A 41 8.16 -5.67 -12.89
CA TYR A 41 8.66 -5.07 -11.65
C TYR A 41 10.16 -5.37 -11.45
N ALA A 42 10.82 -4.56 -10.62
CA ALA A 42 12.19 -4.82 -10.20
C ALA A 42 12.28 -6.17 -9.46
N ALA A 43 13.32 -6.95 -9.78
CA ALA A 43 13.51 -8.25 -9.16
C ALA A 43 13.81 -8.14 -7.66
N THR A 44 13.18 -9.02 -6.88
CA THR A 44 13.44 -9.27 -5.45
C THR A 44 13.38 -10.78 -5.21
N ASP A 45 14.20 -11.27 -4.30
CA ASP A 45 14.14 -12.64 -3.77
C ASP A 45 13.42 -12.70 -2.41
N TYR A 46 12.86 -11.58 -1.96
CA TYR A 46 12.15 -11.40 -0.70
C TYR A 46 12.96 -11.73 0.57
N THR A 47 14.31 -11.69 0.52
CA THR A 47 15.14 -11.94 1.71
C THR A 47 15.64 -10.67 2.41
N GLU A 48 15.10 -9.50 2.05
CA GLU A 48 15.43 -8.23 2.72
C GLU A 48 15.06 -8.26 4.22
N ALA A 49 15.69 -7.37 5.00
CA ALA A 49 15.36 -7.19 6.40
C ALA A 49 13.87 -6.84 6.56
N PHE A 50 13.23 -7.39 7.59
CA PHE A 50 11.82 -7.21 7.94
C PHE A 50 10.80 -7.66 6.89
N ARG A 51 11.26 -8.17 5.75
CA ARG A 51 10.40 -8.75 4.72
C ARG A 51 9.71 -9.98 5.28
N GLY A 52 8.39 -9.89 5.46
CA GLY A 52 7.58 -11.03 5.88
C GLY A 52 7.79 -12.20 4.92
N GLN A 53 8.03 -13.40 5.45
CA GLN A 53 8.27 -14.62 4.69
C GLN A 53 6.99 -15.41 4.43
N PHE A 54 5.91 -15.12 5.13
CA PHE A 54 4.60 -15.76 4.91
C PHE A 54 3.43 -14.77 4.96
N HIS A 55 3.74 -13.48 4.85
CA HIS A 55 2.79 -12.38 4.71
C HIS A 55 3.00 -11.67 3.38
N PHE A 56 1.92 -11.44 2.64
CA PHE A 56 2.03 -10.78 1.34
C PHE A 56 2.52 -9.33 1.47
N SER A 57 3.55 -8.97 0.71
CA SER A 57 3.98 -7.59 0.47
C SER A 57 4.32 -7.43 -1.03
N PRO A 58 4.17 -6.22 -1.61
CA PRO A 58 4.55 -5.99 -2.99
C PRO A 58 6.07 -6.12 -3.15
N GLN A 59 6.52 -6.47 -4.35
CA GLN A 59 7.94 -6.58 -4.70
C GLN A 59 8.69 -5.27 -4.38
N SER A 60 8.07 -4.15 -4.74
CA SER A 60 8.51 -2.79 -4.44
C SER A 60 7.32 -1.83 -4.33
N GLY A 61 7.56 -0.59 -3.91
CA GLY A 61 6.55 0.45 -3.81
C GLY A 61 5.73 0.39 -2.52
N PHE A 62 4.74 1.26 -2.41
CA PHE A 62 3.84 1.35 -1.27
C PHE A 62 2.57 0.55 -1.52
N MET A 63 2.12 -0.21 -0.53
CA MET A 63 0.84 -0.87 -0.48
C MET A 63 0.01 -0.32 0.67
N ASN A 64 -1.28 -0.08 0.42
CA ASN A 64 -2.27 0.08 1.47
C ASN A 64 -3.42 -0.93 1.40
N ASP A 65 -4.66 -0.46 1.45
CA ASP A 65 -5.87 -1.21 1.69
C ASP A 65 -5.99 -2.47 0.84
N ILE A 66 -6.54 -3.52 1.45
CA ILE A 66 -6.93 -4.73 0.74
C ILE A 66 -8.13 -4.42 -0.14
N ASN A 67 -8.07 -4.77 -1.41
CA ASN A 67 -9.11 -4.49 -2.40
C ASN A 67 -9.56 -5.76 -3.11
N ALA A 68 -10.87 -5.84 -3.32
CA ALA A 68 -11.51 -6.86 -4.14
C ALA A 68 -11.01 -8.32 -3.97
N PRO A 69 -10.74 -8.81 -2.74
CA PRO A 69 -10.35 -10.20 -2.57
C PRO A 69 -11.49 -11.11 -3.08
N LEU A 70 -11.18 -12.04 -3.98
CA LEU A 70 -12.17 -12.92 -4.60
C LEU A 70 -11.54 -14.24 -5.02
N TYR A 71 -12.38 -15.25 -5.22
CA TYR A 71 -11.96 -16.56 -5.71
C TYR A 71 -12.57 -16.88 -7.05
N TYR A 72 -11.74 -17.33 -7.98
CA TYR A 72 -12.15 -17.70 -9.32
C TYR A 72 -11.34 -18.89 -9.83
N ARG A 73 -12.05 -19.97 -10.19
CA ARG A 73 -11.47 -21.17 -10.84
C ARG A 73 -10.20 -21.74 -10.17
N GLY A 74 -10.21 -21.89 -8.85
CA GLY A 74 -9.05 -22.45 -8.14
C GLY A 74 -8.02 -21.42 -7.70
N VAL A 75 -8.22 -20.14 -8.02
CA VAL A 75 -7.25 -19.07 -7.76
C VAL A 75 -7.87 -18.03 -6.82
N TYR A 76 -7.13 -17.68 -5.78
CA TYR A 76 -7.41 -16.56 -4.90
C TYR A 76 -6.79 -15.31 -5.52
N HIS A 77 -7.60 -14.29 -5.77
CA HIS A 77 -7.16 -12.99 -6.25
C HIS A 77 -7.17 -11.99 -5.09
N LEU A 78 -6.09 -11.25 -4.95
CA LEU A 78 -5.93 -10.16 -3.99
C LEU A 78 -5.55 -8.92 -4.78
N PHE A 79 -6.38 -7.89 -4.73
CA PHE A 79 -6.00 -6.57 -5.21
C PHE A 79 -5.65 -5.70 -4.01
N PHE A 80 -4.93 -4.62 -4.26
CA PHE A 80 -4.52 -3.70 -3.21
C PHE A 80 -4.23 -2.33 -3.78
N GLN A 81 -4.51 -1.30 -2.99
CA GLN A 81 -4.08 0.04 -3.32
C GLN A 81 -2.54 0.08 -3.38
N HIS A 82 -1.99 0.60 -4.47
CA HIS A 82 -0.58 0.53 -4.76
C HIS A 82 -0.01 1.84 -5.32
N ASN A 83 1.10 2.32 -4.77
CA ASN A 83 1.96 3.29 -5.44
C ASN A 83 3.28 2.59 -5.84
N PRO A 84 3.44 2.22 -7.12
CA PRO A 84 4.65 1.54 -7.60
C PRO A 84 5.87 2.46 -7.69
N HIS A 85 5.67 3.79 -7.61
CA HIS A 85 6.71 4.80 -7.84
C HIS A 85 7.32 5.38 -6.57
N GLY A 86 6.80 5.02 -5.40
CA GLY A 86 7.25 5.58 -4.14
C GLY A 86 6.89 4.71 -2.95
N LEU A 87 7.43 5.07 -1.79
CA LEU A 87 7.28 4.32 -0.54
C LEU A 87 6.19 4.88 0.38
N GLY A 88 5.41 5.84 -0.10
CA GLY A 88 4.26 6.42 0.57
C GLY A 88 3.06 6.56 -0.35
N TRP A 89 1.93 6.96 0.23
CA TRP A 89 0.70 7.21 -0.51
C TRP A 89 0.86 8.38 -1.49
N ASP A 90 0.48 8.18 -2.76
CA ASP A 90 0.46 9.20 -3.82
C ASP A 90 -0.58 8.83 -4.90
N THR A 91 -0.21 8.81 -6.19
CA THR A 91 -1.06 8.39 -7.30
C THR A 91 -1.29 6.89 -7.21
N ILE A 92 -2.51 6.50 -6.82
CA ILE A 92 -2.82 5.11 -6.50
C ILE A 92 -3.31 4.33 -7.72
N HIS A 93 -2.78 3.11 -7.81
CA HIS A 93 -3.10 2.04 -8.73
C HIS A 93 -3.78 0.91 -7.96
N TRP A 94 -4.37 -0.04 -8.68
CA TRP A 94 -4.68 -1.35 -8.09
C TRP A 94 -3.59 -2.34 -8.47
N GLY A 95 -2.76 -2.67 -7.50
CA GLY A 95 -1.88 -3.83 -7.60
C GLY A 95 -2.70 -5.13 -7.56
N HIS A 96 -2.10 -6.21 -8.04
CA HIS A 96 -2.76 -7.52 -8.12
C HIS A 96 -1.79 -8.62 -7.73
N ALA A 97 -2.26 -9.57 -6.94
CA ALA A 97 -1.58 -10.81 -6.62
C ALA A 97 -2.55 -11.99 -6.68
N THR A 98 -2.01 -13.16 -6.97
CA THR A 98 -2.77 -14.42 -7.00
C THR A 98 -2.11 -15.47 -6.14
N SER A 99 -2.90 -16.33 -5.53
CA SER A 99 -2.42 -17.51 -4.82
C SER A 99 -3.26 -18.74 -5.17
N PRO A 100 -2.67 -19.95 -5.22
CA PRO A 100 -3.43 -21.19 -5.31
C PRO A 100 -3.97 -21.65 -3.94
N ASP A 101 -3.47 -21.10 -2.83
CA ASP A 101 -3.67 -21.67 -1.49
C ASP A 101 -3.66 -20.65 -0.35
N LEU A 102 -3.87 -19.36 -0.64
CA LEU A 102 -3.83 -18.21 0.28
C LEU A 102 -2.46 -17.93 0.94
N VAL A 103 -1.43 -18.77 0.77
CA VAL A 103 -0.14 -18.60 1.44
C VAL A 103 1.01 -18.37 0.46
N HIS A 104 1.01 -19.01 -0.71
CA HIS A 104 1.99 -18.77 -1.77
C HIS A 104 1.45 -17.73 -2.76
N TRP A 105 1.86 -16.47 -2.59
CA TRP A 105 1.40 -15.36 -3.43
C TRP A 105 2.36 -15.07 -4.57
N THR A 106 1.80 -14.77 -5.74
CA THR A 106 2.54 -14.26 -6.91
C THR A 106 1.96 -12.91 -7.31
N GLN A 107 2.79 -11.86 -7.29
CA GLN A 107 2.38 -10.56 -7.79
C GLN A 107 2.20 -10.61 -9.32
N GLN A 108 1.09 -10.07 -9.78
CA GLN A 108 0.67 -9.95 -11.18
C GLN A 108 0.87 -8.50 -11.66
N PRO A 109 0.79 -8.23 -12.98
CA PRO A 109 0.77 -6.85 -13.49
C PRO A 109 -0.30 -5.99 -12.81
N ILE A 110 -0.12 -4.66 -12.87
CA ILE A 110 -1.09 -3.69 -12.37
C ILE A 110 -2.46 -3.96 -12.99
N ALA A 111 -3.50 -4.04 -12.16
CA ALA A 111 -4.86 -4.27 -12.59
C ALA A 111 -5.53 -2.98 -13.09
N LEU A 112 -5.44 -1.90 -12.31
CA LEU A 112 -5.98 -0.58 -12.65
C LEU A 112 -4.88 0.49 -12.56
N GLU A 113 -4.69 1.20 -13.66
CA GLU A 113 -3.63 2.16 -13.93
C GLU A 113 -4.22 3.56 -14.16
N PRO A 114 -3.82 4.60 -13.38
CA PRO A 114 -4.18 5.98 -13.62
C PRO A 114 -3.80 6.43 -15.04
N GLY A 115 -4.74 7.08 -15.75
CA GLY A 115 -4.53 7.53 -17.13
C GLY A 115 -4.89 6.49 -18.19
N VAL A 116 -4.90 5.19 -17.86
CA VAL A 116 -5.53 4.13 -18.68
C VAL A 116 -6.97 3.92 -18.22
N HIS A 117 -7.18 3.84 -16.91
CA HIS A 117 -8.47 3.64 -16.27
C HIS A 117 -8.96 4.98 -15.70
N ALA A 118 -10.16 5.39 -16.09
CA ALA A 118 -10.72 6.68 -15.70
C ALA A 118 -11.20 6.69 -14.23
N GLY A 119 -10.97 7.80 -13.54
CA GLY A 119 -11.42 8.04 -12.17
C GLY A 119 -10.31 8.01 -11.13
N ASN A 120 -10.67 8.29 -9.88
CA ASN A 120 -9.76 8.13 -8.75
C ASN A 120 -9.80 6.65 -8.35
N LEU A 121 -8.72 5.90 -8.59
CA LEU A 121 -8.69 4.46 -8.34
C LEU A 121 -8.51 4.17 -6.84
N TRP A 122 -9.52 4.53 -6.05
CA TRP A 122 -9.57 4.32 -4.61
C TRP A 122 -10.05 2.90 -4.28
N SER A 123 -10.05 2.54 -3.01
CA SER A 123 -10.40 1.21 -2.54
C SER A 123 -11.79 0.76 -2.98
N GLY A 124 -12.00 -0.55 -2.99
CA GLY A 124 -13.29 -1.13 -3.35
C GLY A 124 -13.27 -2.65 -3.43
N ALA A 125 -14.30 -3.21 -4.07
CA ALA A 125 -14.60 -4.64 -4.02
C ALA A 125 -14.67 -5.27 -5.41
N GLY A 126 -14.69 -6.60 -5.43
CA GLY A 126 -14.80 -7.39 -6.63
C GLY A 126 -15.94 -8.40 -6.58
N TRP A 127 -16.44 -8.78 -7.76
CA TRP A 127 -17.47 -9.80 -7.91
C TRP A 127 -17.26 -10.58 -9.22
N VAL A 128 -17.38 -11.90 -9.17
CA VAL A 128 -17.37 -12.77 -10.37
C VAL A 128 -18.81 -13.01 -10.83
N ASP A 129 -19.14 -12.54 -12.02
CA ASP A 129 -20.45 -12.72 -12.65
C ASP A 129 -20.56 -14.09 -13.35
N VAL A 130 -20.65 -15.15 -12.54
CA VAL A 130 -20.73 -16.54 -13.03
C VAL A 130 -21.98 -16.84 -13.87
N ASP A 131 -23.06 -16.09 -13.64
CA ASP A 131 -24.34 -16.26 -14.33
C ASP A 131 -24.46 -15.34 -15.56
N ASN A 132 -23.43 -14.51 -15.83
CA ASN A 132 -23.40 -13.50 -16.88
C ASN A 132 -24.63 -12.57 -16.85
N VAL A 133 -25.09 -12.17 -15.66
CA VAL A 133 -26.23 -11.25 -15.51
C VAL A 133 -25.95 -9.85 -16.05
N THR A 134 -24.67 -9.49 -16.15
CA THR A 134 -24.22 -8.24 -16.78
C THR A 134 -24.28 -8.29 -18.31
N GLY A 135 -24.26 -9.49 -18.91
CA GLY A 135 -24.09 -9.68 -20.34
C GLY A 135 -22.69 -9.33 -20.88
N LEU A 136 -21.71 -9.07 -20.00
CA LEU A 136 -20.36 -8.63 -20.39
C LEU A 136 -19.44 -9.77 -20.83
N LYS A 137 -19.82 -11.05 -20.61
CA LYS A 137 -18.98 -12.20 -20.91
C LYS A 137 -18.54 -12.25 -22.37
N LYS A 138 -17.24 -12.35 -22.58
CA LYS A 138 -16.60 -12.60 -23.87
C LYS A 138 -15.73 -13.85 -23.76
N GLY A 139 -16.05 -14.88 -24.54
CA GLY A 139 -15.30 -16.13 -24.51
C GLY A 139 -15.60 -16.99 -23.27
N ASN A 140 -14.56 -17.66 -22.76
CA ASN A 140 -14.71 -18.73 -21.78
C ASN A 140 -14.65 -18.26 -20.32
N ASP A 141 -14.05 -17.11 -20.04
CA ASP A 141 -13.93 -16.60 -18.68
C ASP A 141 -15.19 -15.83 -18.25
N ASP A 142 -15.62 -16.03 -17.01
CA ASP A 142 -16.71 -15.29 -16.41
C ASP A 142 -16.24 -13.86 -16.10
N PRO A 143 -17.07 -12.82 -16.32
CA PRO A 143 -16.67 -11.45 -16.03
C PRO A 143 -16.27 -11.28 -14.56
N ILE A 144 -15.11 -10.68 -14.33
CA ILE A 144 -14.68 -10.24 -13.00
C ILE A 144 -14.84 -8.74 -12.95
N LEU A 145 -15.74 -8.26 -12.09
CA LEU A 145 -16.06 -6.86 -11.90
C LEU A 145 -15.26 -6.32 -10.72
N LEU A 146 -14.71 -5.12 -10.87
CA LEU A 146 -14.10 -4.34 -9.80
C LEU A 146 -14.90 -3.04 -9.66
N PHE A 147 -15.39 -2.78 -8.45
CA PHE A 147 -16.12 -1.58 -8.08
C PHE A 147 -15.15 -0.65 -7.35
N THR A 148 -15.01 0.59 -7.80
CA THR A 148 -14.02 1.56 -7.29
C THR A 148 -14.54 3.00 -7.50
N ASN A 149 -13.69 4.00 -7.27
CA ASN A 149 -13.94 5.44 -7.35
C ASN A 149 -14.42 6.09 -6.04
N THR A 150 -14.35 7.42 -6.02
CA THR A 150 -14.87 8.27 -4.94
C THR A 150 -16.00 9.17 -5.44
N GLU A 151 -16.83 9.68 -4.53
CA GLU A 151 -18.06 10.44 -4.79
C GLU A 151 -19.03 9.65 -5.70
N GLY A 152 -19.15 8.37 -5.40
CA GLY A 152 -19.85 7.39 -6.22
C GLY A 152 -18.98 6.20 -6.62
N VAL A 153 -19.51 5.36 -7.51
CA VAL A 153 -18.91 4.08 -7.89
C VAL A 153 -18.82 3.97 -9.40
N SER A 154 -17.67 3.55 -9.90
CA SER A 154 -17.42 3.13 -11.29
C SER A 154 -17.10 1.63 -11.31
N ILE A 155 -17.21 1.02 -12.49
CA ILE A 155 -16.94 -0.41 -12.68
C ILE A 155 -15.80 -0.57 -13.69
N ALA A 156 -14.75 -1.29 -13.31
CA ALA A 156 -13.83 -1.93 -14.24
C ALA A 156 -14.18 -3.41 -14.34
N TYR A 157 -13.90 -4.05 -15.47
CA TYR A 157 -14.17 -5.47 -15.63
C TYR A 157 -13.15 -6.18 -16.51
N SER A 158 -12.88 -7.43 -16.16
CA SER A 158 -12.07 -8.38 -16.92
C SER A 158 -12.98 -9.44 -17.54
N THR A 159 -12.60 -9.92 -18.73
CA THR A 159 -13.21 -11.09 -19.39
C THR A 159 -12.17 -12.14 -19.76
N ASP A 160 -11.00 -12.07 -19.11
CA ASP A 160 -9.82 -12.89 -19.39
C ASP A 160 -9.19 -13.43 -18.10
N GLY A 161 -10.00 -13.70 -17.09
CA GLY A 161 -9.56 -14.26 -15.81
C GLY A 161 -8.72 -13.29 -14.97
N ALA A 162 -9.10 -12.01 -14.96
CA ALA A 162 -8.43 -10.93 -14.23
C ALA A 162 -6.99 -10.67 -14.68
N ARG A 163 -6.67 -10.90 -15.96
CA ARG A 163 -5.35 -10.54 -16.51
C ARG A 163 -5.32 -9.09 -16.98
N THR A 164 -6.41 -8.62 -17.59
CA THR A 164 -6.56 -7.23 -18.02
C THR A 164 -7.94 -6.71 -17.67
N PHE A 165 -8.04 -5.40 -17.42
CA PHE A 165 -9.29 -4.73 -17.08
C PHE A 165 -9.60 -3.61 -18.07
N GLN A 166 -10.90 -3.35 -18.23
CA GLN A 166 -11.41 -2.23 -19.01
C GLN A 166 -12.55 -1.55 -18.27
N MET A 167 -12.73 -0.25 -18.51
CA MET A 167 -13.79 0.52 -17.85
C MET A 167 -15.16 0.23 -18.49
N TYR A 168 -16.13 -0.15 -17.65
CA TYR A 168 -17.53 -0.21 -18.06
C TYR A 168 -18.06 1.20 -18.36
N ASN A 169 -18.87 1.33 -19.41
CA ASN A 169 -19.48 2.59 -19.85
C ASN A 169 -18.48 3.76 -19.98
N GLY A 170 -17.26 3.48 -20.46
CA GLY A 170 -16.20 4.49 -20.59
C GLY A 170 -15.72 5.10 -19.26
N GLY A 171 -16.00 4.44 -18.13
CA GLY A 171 -15.65 4.93 -16.80
C GLY A 171 -16.71 5.83 -16.15
N ALA A 172 -17.89 5.94 -16.76
CA ALA A 172 -19.00 6.65 -16.14
C ALA A 172 -19.43 5.97 -14.82
N LYS A 173 -19.73 6.79 -13.82
CA LYS A 173 -20.19 6.34 -12.51
C LYS A 173 -21.58 5.66 -12.63
N VAL A 174 -21.71 4.45 -12.08
CA VAL A 174 -22.97 3.72 -11.93
C VAL A 174 -23.75 4.12 -10.68
N ILE A 175 -23.04 4.68 -9.70
CA ILE A 175 -23.61 5.38 -8.54
C ILE A 175 -22.96 6.74 -8.49
N THR A 176 -23.73 7.81 -8.39
CA THR A 176 -23.22 9.17 -8.17
C THR A 176 -23.62 9.64 -6.78
N ASP A 177 -22.68 10.27 -6.08
CA ASP A 177 -22.92 10.85 -4.78
C ASP A 177 -22.34 12.27 -4.74
N SER A 178 -23.11 13.23 -4.23
CA SER A 178 -22.62 14.61 -4.06
C SER A 178 -21.78 14.80 -2.79
N THR A 179 -21.77 13.78 -1.92
CA THR A 179 -20.93 13.73 -0.73
C THR A 179 -19.78 12.75 -0.97
N GLU A 180 -18.63 13.06 -0.37
CA GLU A 180 -17.49 12.15 -0.35
C GLU A 180 -17.93 10.76 0.11
N SER A 181 -17.85 9.80 -0.80
CA SER A 181 -18.24 8.42 -0.62
C SER A 181 -17.29 7.53 -1.38
N ARG A 182 -16.99 6.35 -0.85
CA ARG A 182 -15.94 5.48 -1.39
C ARG A 182 -16.08 4.06 -0.86
N ASP A 183 -15.13 3.22 -1.26
CA ASP A 183 -14.89 1.88 -0.71
C ASP A 183 -16.12 0.97 -0.82
N PRO A 184 -16.64 0.73 -2.04
CA PRO A 184 -17.78 -0.17 -2.21
C PRO A 184 -17.41 -1.61 -1.81
N LYS A 185 -18.30 -2.28 -1.09
CA LYS A 185 -18.33 -3.73 -0.88
C LYS A 185 -19.62 -4.32 -1.42
N VAL A 186 -19.53 -5.44 -2.15
CA VAL A 186 -20.67 -6.14 -2.77
C VAL A 186 -20.88 -7.53 -2.17
N GLN A 187 -22.13 -7.90 -1.88
CA GLN A 187 -22.55 -9.19 -1.33
C GLN A 187 -23.88 -9.72 -1.91
N TRP A 188 -24.06 -11.05 -1.86
CA TRP A 188 -25.32 -11.71 -2.24
C TRP A 188 -26.34 -11.72 -1.11
N ASP A 189 -27.50 -11.11 -1.34
CA ASP A 189 -28.68 -11.29 -0.50
C ASP A 189 -29.57 -12.39 -1.10
N ALA A 190 -29.20 -13.65 -0.84
CA ALA A 190 -29.91 -14.82 -1.35
C ALA A 190 -31.40 -14.85 -0.97
N ALA A 191 -31.75 -14.31 0.20
CA ALA A 191 -33.14 -14.28 0.69
C ALA A 191 -34.04 -13.39 -0.19
N ASN A 192 -33.47 -12.38 -0.87
CA ASN A 192 -34.19 -11.45 -1.72
C ASN A 192 -33.72 -11.49 -3.18
N ASN A 193 -32.87 -12.46 -3.55
CA ASN A 193 -32.37 -12.68 -4.91
C ASN A 193 -31.79 -11.39 -5.56
N ARG A 194 -30.90 -10.71 -4.85
CA ARG A 194 -30.29 -9.45 -5.30
C ARG A 194 -28.89 -9.25 -4.74
N TRP A 195 -28.12 -8.41 -5.41
CA TRP A 195 -26.87 -7.87 -4.89
C TRP A 195 -27.14 -6.71 -3.95
N VAL A 196 -26.36 -6.62 -2.88
CA VAL A 196 -26.30 -5.49 -1.95
C VAL A 196 -24.90 -4.91 -2.05
N MET A 197 -24.82 -3.60 -2.17
CA MET A 197 -23.57 -2.85 -2.06
C MET A 197 -23.64 -1.94 -0.84
N VAL A 198 -22.56 -1.93 -0.06
CA VAL A 198 -22.34 -0.95 1.00
C VAL A 198 -21.17 -0.06 0.62
N THR A 199 -21.30 1.26 0.80
CA THR A 199 -20.21 2.23 0.63
C THR A 199 -20.07 3.04 1.91
N PHE A 200 -18.88 3.60 2.15
CA PHE A 200 -18.72 4.66 3.13
C PHE A 200 -19.25 5.99 2.56
N ARG A 201 -19.83 6.84 3.41
CA ARG A 201 -20.12 8.25 3.11
C ARG A 201 -19.73 9.12 4.30
N ALA A 202 -18.92 10.14 4.03
CA ALA A 202 -18.44 11.11 5.01
C ALA A 202 -19.61 11.75 5.79
N GLY A 203 -19.46 11.82 7.11
CA GLY A 203 -20.49 12.36 8.02
C GLY A 203 -21.75 11.52 8.18
N THR A 204 -21.84 10.36 7.53
CA THR A 204 -22.99 9.44 7.64
C THR A 204 -22.60 8.09 8.24
N GLY A 205 -21.60 7.42 7.65
CA GLY A 205 -21.28 6.01 7.94
C GLY A 205 -21.54 5.14 6.71
N ALA A 206 -22.30 4.06 6.85
CA ALA A 206 -22.54 3.09 5.78
C ALA A 206 -23.80 3.42 4.96
N VAL A 207 -23.71 3.33 3.64
CA VAL A 207 -24.80 3.58 2.68
C VAL A 207 -25.06 2.35 1.83
N PHE A 208 -26.33 1.96 1.69
CA PHE A 208 -26.74 0.72 1.06
C PHE A 208 -27.43 0.95 -0.29
N TYR A 209 -27.03 0.15 -1.27
CA TYR A 209 -27.60 0.07 -2.60
C TYR A 209 -27.94 -1.39 -2.92
N THR A 210 -28.84 -1.61 -3.86
CA THR A 210 -29.12 -2.97 -4.37
C THR A 210 -29.16 -2.99 -5.88
N SER A 211 -28.84 -4.14 -6.47
CA SER A 211 -28.89 -4.39 -7.91
C SER A 211 -29.37 -5.82 -8.20
N THR A 212 -30.00 -6.03 -9.35
CA THR A 212 -30.32 -7.37 -9.88
C THR A 212 -29.44 -7.75 -11.08
N ASN A 213 -28.56 -6.86 -11.54
CA ASN A 213 -27.73 -7.08 -12.73
C ASN A 213 -26.28 -6.60 -12.57
N LEU A 214 -25.86 -6.17 -11.37
CA LEU A 214 -24.53 -5.64 -11.02
C LEU A 214 -24.16 -4.28 -11.67
N LEU A 215 -24.95 -3.81 -12.64
CA LEU A 215 -24.67 -2.58 -13.40
C LEU A 215 -25.55 -1.41 -12.94
N ASP A 216 -26.83 -1.67 -12.69
CA ASP A 216 -27.80 -0.67 -12.25
C ASP A 216 -28.03 -0.79 -10.74
N TRP A 217 -27.72 0.28 -10.01
CA TRP A 217 -27.78 0.31 -8.56
C TRP A 217 -28.83 1.28 -8.06
N THR A 218 -29.69 0.82 -7.16
CA THR A 218 -30.69 1.68 -6.51
C THR A 218 -30.36 1.89 -5.04
N TYR A 219 -30.30 3.16 -4.63
CA TYR A 219 -30.17 3.54 -3.22
C TYR A 219 -31.31 2.97 -2.37
N ARG A 220 -30.98 2.53 -1.15
CA ARG A 220 -31.93 1.91 -0.21
C ARG A 220 -31.99 2.58 1.15
N GLY A 221 -30.88 3.11 1.64
CA GLY A 221 -30.85 3.79 2.92
C GLY A 221 -29.45 3.81 3.53
N THR A 222 -29.39 4.25 4.78
CA THR A 222 -28.13 4.43 5.50
C THR A 222 -28.18 3.71 6.85
N TYR A 223 -27.03 3.22 7.28
CA TYR A 223 -26.75 2.88 8.68
C TYR A 223 -25.85 3.99 9.22
N ALA A 224 -26.45 4.93 9.95
CA ALA A 224 -25.74 6.06 10.51
C ALA A 224 -24.98 5.65 11.78
N ALA A 225 -23.67 5.81 11.76
CA ALA A 225 -22.80 5.39 12.86
C ALA A 225 -21.57 6.28 12.94
N SER A 226 -21.40 6.99 14.05
CA SER A 226 -20.26 7.89 14.27
C SER A 226 -18.92 7.18 14.42
N TRP A 227 -18.94 5.89 14.73
CA TRP A 227 -17.75 5.04 14.85
C TRP A 227 -17.25 4.52 13.49
N PHE A 228 -18.07 4.64 12.44
CA PHE A 228 -17.82 4.05 11.14
C PHE A 228 -16.97 5.00 10.27
N VAL A 229 -15.72 4.62 9.99
CA VAL A 229 -14.75 5.55 9.36
C VAL A 229 -14.61 5.37 7.85
N GLU A 230 -14.32 4.17 7.36
CA GLU A 230 -14.15 3.88 5.92
C GLU A 230 -14.07 2.36 5.68
N CYS A 231 -13.80 1.93 4.44
CA CYS A 231 -13.67 0.53 4.02
C CYS A 231 -14.70 -0.41 4.66
N PRO A 232 -16.00 -0.21 4.39
CA PRO A 232 -17.02 -1.12 4.87
C PRO A 232 -16.75 -2.52 4.34
N ASP A 233 -16.92 -3.52 5.21
CA ASP A 233 -17.11 -4.89 4.77
C ASP A 233 -18.43 -5.42 5.32
N LEU A 234 -19.04 -6.30 4.55
CA LEU A 234 -20.33 -6.91 4.82
C LEU A 234 -20.21 -8.37 4.44
N TYR A 235 -20.61 -9.26 5.34
CA TYR A 235 -20.60 -10.70 5.11
C TYR A 235 -21.57 -11.41 6.05
N ARG A 236 -21.84 -12.69 5.80
CA ARG A 236 -22.69 -13.53 6.63
C ARG A 236 -21.88 -14.64 7.25
N LEU A 237 -22.18 -14.96 8.50
CA LEU A 237 -21.56 -16.06 9.22
C LEU A 237 -22.62 -16.88 9.99
N PRO A 238 -22.47 -18.22 10.02
CA PRO A 238 -23.23 -19.05 10.94
C PRO A 238 -22.73 -18.83 12.38
N VAL A 239 -23.67 -18.78 13.32
CA VAL A 239 -23.40 -18.74 14.76
C VAL A 239 -23.15 -20.16 15.24
N ASP A 240 -21.99 -20.37 15.88
CA ASP A 240 -21.52 -21.66 16.39
C ASP A 240 -21.48 -22.78 15.32
N GLY A 241 -21.37 -22.41 14.04
CA GLY A 241 -21.42 -23.34 12.91
C GLY A 241 -22.81 -23.96 12.67
N GLY A 242 -23.86 -23.44 13.30
CA GLY A 242 -25.24 -23.90 13.14
C GLY A 242 -26.01 -23.22 12.00
N GLU A 243 -27.32 -23.45 11.93
CA GLU A 243 -28.20 -22.90 10.88
C GLU A 243 -28.55 -21.42 11.08
N THR A 244 -28.35 -20.88 12.29
CA THR A 244 -28.61 -19.47 12.55
C THR A 244 -27.48 -18.63 12.01
N GLU A 245 -27.76 -17.80 11.03
CA GLU A 245 -26.78 -16.88 10.46
C GLU A 245 -27.04 -15.44 10.87
N LYS A 246 -25.96 -14.66 10.94
CA LYS A 246 -26.00 -13.22 11.14
C LYS A 246 -25.21 -12.52 10.06
N TRP A 247 -25.69 -11.35 9.65
CA TRP A 247 -24.90 -10.41 8.88
C TRP A 247 -23.93 -9.70 9.83
N VAL A 248 -22.72 -9.47 9.38
CA VAL A 248 -21.70 -8.68 10.07
C VAL A 248 -21.41 -7.47 9.19
N LEU A 249 -21.53 -6.28 9.78
CA LEU A 249 -21.10 -5.02 9.18
C LEU A 249 -19.90 -4.50 9.97
N GLN A 250 -18.79 -4.24 9.29
CA GLN A 250 -17.55 -3.75 9.89
C GLN A 250 -17.02 -2.51 9.18
N ASP A 251 -16.15 -1.76 9.86
CA ASP A 251 -15.36 -0.68 9.30
C ASP A 251 -13.87 -1.06 9.15
N ALA A 252 -13.09 -0.16 8.56
CA ALA A 252 -11.66 -0.30 8.36
C ALA A 252 -10.87 -0.58 9.65
N SER A 253 -11.31 -0.06 10.79
CA SER A 253 -10.58 -0.12 12.06
C SER A 253 -10.70 -1.45 12.81
N GLY A 254 -11.53 -2.36 12.30
CA GLY A 254 -11.87 -3.62 12.96
C GLY A 254 -13.02 -3.51 13.96
N GLU A 255 -13.77 -2.41 13.92
CA GLU A 255 -15.04 -2.31 14.64
C GLU A 255 -16.15 -2.94 13.82
N TYR A 256 -17.04 -3.66 14.50
CA TYR A 256 -18.11 -4.39 13.86
C TYR A 256 -19.37 -4.49 14.72
N VAL A 257 -20.48 -4.72 14.04
CA VAL A 257 -21.77 -5.09 14.61
C VAL A 257 -22.32 -6.31 13.88
N ILE A 258 -23.10 -7.12 14.60
CA ILE A 258 -23.89 -8.20 14.00
C ILE A 258 -25.35 -7.79 13.87
N GLY A 259 -26.07 -8.39 12.94
CA GLY A 259 -27.46 -8.05 12.68
C GLY A 259 -28.06 -8.78 11.50
N SER A 260 -28.96 -8.08 10.81
CA SER A 260 -29.68 -8.58 9.64
C SER A 260 -29.83 -7.50 8.57
N LEU A 261 -30.13 -7.90 7.34
CA LEU A 261 -30.63 -6.98 6.33
C LEU A 261 -32.16 -6.95 6.40
N ASN A 262 -32.74 -5.75 6.38
CA ASN A 262 -34.19 -5.61 6.23
C ASN A 262 -34.64 -5.92 4.78
N ALA A 263 -35.95 -5.95 4.53
CA ALA A 263 -36.52 -6.24 3.21
C ALA A 263 -36.01 -5.30 2.10
N SER A 264 -35.60 -4.07 2.43
CA SER A 264 -35.02 -3.12 1.48
C SER A 264 -33.52 -3.32 1.25
N GLY A 265 -32.83 -4.13 2.04
CA GLY A 265 -31.39 -4.40 1.91
C GLY A 265 -30.51 -3.47 2.74
N VAL A 266 -31.09 -2.76 3.72
CA VAL A 266 -30.34 -1.92 4.67
C VAL A 266 -30.06 -2.72 5.93
N PHE A 267 -28.84 -2.59 6.46
CA PHE A 267 -28.42 -3.27 7.68
C PHE A 267 -29.15 -2.75 8.92
N VAL A 268 -29.56 -3.68 9.78
CA VAL A 268 -30.19 -3.45 11.08
C VAL A 268 -29.35 -4.18 12.12
N SER A 269 -28.69 -3.41 12.98
CA SER A 269 -27.83 -3.91 14.05
C SER A 269 -28.66 -4.53 15.18
N ASP A 270 -28.19 -5.66 15.71
CA ASP A 270 -28.68 -6.23 16.96
C ASP A 270 -28.12 -5.50 18.19
N TRP A 271 -27.05 -4.72 18.00
CA TRP A 271 -26.29 -4.07 19.08
C TRP A 271 -26.38 -2.55 19.01
N ALA A 272 -26.36 -1.92 20.19
CA ALA A 272 -26.33 -0.46 20.34
C ALA A 272 -24.92 0.15 20.17
N SER A 273 -23.87 -0.66 20.30
CA SER A 273 -22.48 -0.23 20.19
C SER A 273 -21.65 -1.31 19.50
N PRO A 274 -20.63 -0.94 18.71
CA PRO A 274 -19.78 -1.90 18.04
C PRO A 274 -18.94 -2.70 19.05
N GLN A 275 -18.48 -3.86 18.59
CA GLN A 275 -17.39 -4.60 19.21
C GLN A 275 -16.16 -4.45 18.33
N ARG A 276 -14.98 -4.81 18.85
CA ARG A 276 -13.73 -4.78 18.10
C ARG A 276 -13.22 -6.21 17.92
N MET A 277 -12.84 -6.55 16.69
CA MET A 277 -12.36 -7.90 16.36
C MET A 277 -10.84 -8.03 16.45
N GLU A 278 -10.13 -6.92 16.26
CA GLU A 278 -8.69 -6.88 16.30
C GLU A 278 -8.18 -5.53 16.81
N TRP A 279 -7.08 -5.61 17.55
CA TRP A 279 -6.34 -4.48 18.07
C TRP A 279 -4.97 -4.41 17.41
N GLY A 280 -4.31 -3.26 17.54
CA GLY A 280 -2.93 -3.11 17.12
C GLY A 280 -2.29 -1.91 17.78
N LYS A 281 -0.96 -1.93 17.87
CA LYS A 281 -0.17 -0.83 18.40
C LYS A 281 0.24 0.11 17.26
N SER A 282 -0.49 1.20 17.07
CA SER A 282 -0.17 2.20 16.03
C SER A 282 0.46 3.46 16.62
N ASP A 283 1.61 3.84 16.05
CA ASP A 283 2.17 5.20 16.15
C ASP A 283 1.78 6.05 14.92
N ALA A 284 1.00 5.50 13.98
CA ALA A 284 0.62 6.17 12.75
C ALA A 284 -0.52 7.17 13.00
N ALA A 285 -0.33 8.42 12.58
CA ALA A 285 -1.29 9.51 12.78
C ALA A 285 -2.66 9.31 12.10
N PHE A 286 -2.75 8.39 11.13
CA PHE A 286 -3.93 8.17 10.29
C PHE A 286 -4.66 6.85 10.54
N ALA A 287 -4.07 5.91 11.30
CA ALA A 287 -4.69 4.61 11.56
C ALA A 287 -4.74 4.35 13.07
N PRO A 288 -5.94 4.08 13.65
CA PRO A 288 -6.07 3.79 15.08
C PRO A 288 -5.43 2.44 15.48
N SER A 289 -4.95 1.66 14.50
CA SER A 289 -4.37 0.33 14.65
C SER A 289 -3.38 0.06 13.52
N VAL A 290 -2.37 -0.79 13.76
CA VAL A 290 -1.47 -1.35 12.73
C VAL A 290 -2.09 -2.50 11.94
N TRP A 291 -3.40 -2.67 12.07
CA TRP A 291 -4.24 -3.51 11.24
C TRP A 291 -5.47 -2.69 10.84
N TYR A 292 -5.70 -2.55 9.54
CA TYR A 292 -6.69 -1.63 8.99
C TYR A 292 -7.23 -2.06 7.63
N ALA A 293 -8.32 -1.45 7.16
CA ALA A 293 -8.88 -1.58 5.81
C ALA A 293 -8.96 -3.04 5.30
N SER A 294 -9.54 -3.92 6.14
CA SER A 294 -9.68 -5.33 5.83
C SER A 294 -10.89 -5.62 4.95
N GLN A 295 -10.77 -6.66 4.11
CA GLN A 295 -11.88 -7.18 3.32
C GLN A 295 -11.89 -8.71 3.28
N THR A 296 -13.11 -9.25 3.25
CA THR A 296 -13.39 -10.67 3.06
C THR A 296 -13.41 -11.07 1.60
N PHE A 297 -12.88 -12.26 1.31
CA PHE A 297 -12.91 -12.84 -0.04
C PHE A 297 -14.35 -13.14 -0.47
N ASN A 298 -14.70 -12.70 -1.66
CA ASN A 298 -15.96 -13.07 -2.29
C ASN A 298 -15.86 -14.43 -2.99
N GLN A 299 -16.96 -15.20 -2.94
CA GLN A 299 -17.16 -16.44 -3.68
C GLN A 299 -16.18 -17.57 -3.36
N LEU A 300 -15.71 -17.63 -2.11
CA LEU A 300 -14.98 -18.78 -1.61
C LEU A 300 -15.83 -20.05 -1.61
N PRO A 301 -15.21 -21.21 -1.89
CA PRO A 301 -15.91 -22.49 -1.80
C PRO A 301 -16.27 -22.85 -0.35
N ALA A 302 -17.24 -23.74 -0.19
CA ALA A 302 -17.66 -24.30 1.09
C ALA A 302 -18.17 -23.28 2.14
N GLY A 303 -18.56 -22.08 1.71
CA GLY A 303 -19.10 -21.05 2.61
C GLY A 303 -18.08 -20.47 3.59
N ARG A 304 -16.78 -20.69 3.36
CA ARG A 304 -15.71 -20.09 4.14
C ARG A 304 -15.72 -18.57 3.98
N VAL A 305 -15.46 -17.85 5.06
CA VAL A 305 -15.25 -16.40 5.02
C VAL A 305 -13.84 -16.13 5.49
N VAL A 306 -12.95 -15.83 4.56
CA VAL A 306 -11.54 -15.50 4.84
C VAL A 306 -11.36 -14.00 4.68
N GLN A 307 -10.57 -13.38 5.56
CA GLN A 307 -10.28 -11.96 5.58
C GLN A 307 -8.77 -11.72 5.62
N MET A 308 -8.34 -10.63 5.00
CA MET A 308 -7.00 -10.05 5.14
C MET A 308 -7.16 -8.55 5.39
N GLY A 309 -6.25 -7.96 6.16
CA GLY A 309 -6.16 -6.52 6.41
C GLY A 309 -4.81 -5.94 6.03
N TRP A 310 -4.71 -4.63 5.94
CA TRP A 310 -3.48 -3.90 5.69
C TRP A 310 -2.73 -3.62 6.99
N GLN A 311 -1.41 -3.82 6.98
CA GLN A 311 -0.50 -3.37 8.03
C GLN A 311 0.41 -2.24 7.49
N PRO A 312 0.24 -0.99 7.96
CA PRO A 312 0.83 0.19 7.34
C PRO A 312 2.31 0.40 7.62
N SER A 313 2.82 -0.12 8.73
CA SER A 313 4.10 0.34 9.29
C SER A 313 5.29 -0.57 8.97
N ASN A 314 5.07 -1.75 8.39
CA ASN A 314 6.18 -2.59 7.95
C ASN A 314 6.80 -2.00 6.67
N ALA A 315 8.12 -1.94 6.60
CA ALA A 315 8.80 -1.36 5.45
C ALA A 315 10.23 -1.90 5.28
N GLY A 316 10.74 -1.79 4.06
CA GLY A 316 12.13 -1.98 3.73
C GLY A 316 12.66 -0.86 2.84
N VAL A 317 13.75 -1.13 2.13
CA VAL A 317 14.43 -0.11 1.30
C VAL A 317 13.60 0.28 0.08
N THR A 318 12.89 -0.68 -0.50
CA THR A 318 12.18 -0.52 -1.78
C THR A 318 10.68 -0.78 -1.66
N TRP A 319 10.16 -1.03 -0.47
CA TRP A 319 8.75 -1.38 -0.25
C TRP A 319 8.24 -0.86 1.09
N THR A 320 6.93 -0.59 1.17
CA THR A 320 6.23 -0.20 2.39
C THR A 320 4.84 -0.79 2.41
N GLY A 321 4.40 -1.27 3.57
CA GLY A 321 3.10 -1.88 3.77
C GLY A 321 3.05 -3.34 3.35
N ASN A 322 2.19 -4.11 4.02
CA ASN A 322 1.95 -5.52 3.72
C ASN A 322 0.52 -5.91 4.13
N ALA A 323 0.09 -7.12 3.78
CA ALA A 323 -1.14 -7.70 4.28
C ALA A 323 -0.93 -8.50 5.58
N SER A 324 -1.92 -8.52 6.47
CA SER A 324 -2.02 -9.47 7.58
C SER A 324 -2.14 -10.91 7.06
N PHE A 325 -1.92 -11.90 7.92
CA PHE A 325 -2.11 -13.29 7.51
C PHE A 325 -3.59 -13.53 7.16
N PRO A 326 -3.91 -14.40 6.18
CA PRO A 326 -5.29 -14.78 5.91
C PRO A 326 -5.90 -15.47 7.13
N VAL A 327 -7.04 -14.96 7.59
CA VAL A 327 -7.77 -15.54 8.72
C VAL A 327 -9.18 -15.93 8.32
N GLU A 328 -9.60 -17.10 8.76
CA GLU A 328 -10.99 -17.55 8.66
C GLU A 328 -11.81 -16.96 9.82
N LEU A 329 -12.97 -16.40 9.46
CA LEU A 329 -13.89 -15.77 10.38
C LEU A 329 -14.98 -16.75 10.83
N GLY A 330 -15.42 -16.62 12.08
CA GLY A 330 -16.58 -17.33 12.61
C GLY A 330 -17.30 -16.53 13.68
N LEU A 331 -18.57 -16.81 13.92
CA LEU A 331 -19.31 -16.27 15.07
C LEU A 331 -19.46 -17.37 16.13
N LYS A 332 -19.07 -17.09 17.37
CA LYS A 332 -19.21 -18.01 18.49
C LYS A 332 -19.94 -17.39 19.68
N THR A 333 -20.68 -18.20 20.41
CA THR A 333 -21.37 -17.79 21.64
C THR A 333 -20.44 -17.88 22.84
N PHE A 334 -20.29 -16.77 23.56
CA PHE A 334 -19.57 -16.67 24.84
C PHE A 334 -20.52 -16.22 25.95
N PRO A 335 -20.13 -16.27 27.24
CA PRO A 335 -20.98 -15.80 28.34
C PRO A 335 -21.47 -14.35 28.18
N GLU A 336 -20.68 -13.48 27.55
CA GLU A 336 -21.03 -12.09 27.22
C GLU A 336 -21.77 -11.92 25.87
N GLY A 337 -22.19 -13.01 25.24
CA GLY A 337 -22.90 -13.05 23.97
C GLY A 337 -22.04 -13.48 22.78
N ILE A 338 -22.62 -13.36 21.58
CA ILE A 338 -21.95 -13.73 20.32
C ILE A 338 -20.77 -12.80 20.07
N ARG A 339 -19.62 -13.35 19.64
CA ARG A 339 -18.46 -12.57 19.17
C ARG A 339 -17.90 -13.17 17.89
N LEU A 340 -17.34 -12.29 17.05
CA LEU A 340 -16.49 -12.69 15.94
C LEU A 340 -15.22 -13.35 16.49
N THR A 341 -14.80 -14.42 15.83
CA THR A 341 -13.55 -15.12 16.06
C THR A 341 -12.76 -15.13 14.76
N ARG A 342 -11.44 -14.96 14.86
CA ARG A 342 -10.52 -14.85 13.73
C ARG A 342 -9.36 -15.80 13.93
N ASN A 343 -9.23 -16.79 13.05
CA ASN A 343 -8.18 -17.81 13.19
C ASN A 343 -7.39 -17.93 11.88
N PRO A 344 -6.05 -18.05 11.92
CA PRO A 344 -5.26 -18.30 10.73
C PRO A 344 -5.82 -19.49 9.93
N VAL A 345 -5.91 -19.32 8.61
CA VAL A 345 -6.43 -20.34 7.70
C VAL A 345 -5.66 -21.66 7.81
N SER A 346 -6.33 -22.78 7.57
CA SER A 346 -5.75 -24.12 7.71
C SER A 346 -4.53 -24.38 6.82
N GLU A 347 -4.44 -23.64 5.72
CA GLU A 347 -3.39 -23.69 4.72
C GLU A 347 -2.00 -23.36 5.29
N ILE A 348 -1.93 -22.66 6.44
CA ILE A 348 -0.69 -22.47 7.19
C ILE A 348 0.02 -23.78 7.55
N ALA A 349 -0.73 -24.89 7.68
CA ALA A 349 -0.14 -26.20 7.93
C ALA A 349 0.78 -26.67 6.80
N GLY A 350 0.52 -26.24 5.56
CA GLY A 350 1.32 -26.59 4.38
C GLY A 350 2.70 -25.94 4.34
N ILE A 351 2.93 -24.89 5.14
CA ILE A 351 4.19 -24.12 5.20
C ILE A 351 4.95 -24.34 6.51
N ARG A 352 4.53 -25.31 7.34
CA ARG A 352 5.26 -25.75 8.53
C ARG A 352 6.36 -26.73 8.11
N SER A 353 7.61 -26.40 8.41
CA SER A 353 8.76 -27.31 8.17
C SER A 353 8.72 -28.55 9.08
N SER A 354 8.27 -28.37 10.32
CA SER A 354 8.18 -29.40 11.35
C SER A 354 7.26 -28.92 12.48
N THR A 355 6.79 -29.85 13.32
CA THR A 355 6.03 -29.49 14.53
C THR A 355 6.58 -30.27 15.72
N GLN A 356 6.88 -29.54 16.79
CA GLN A 356 7.24 -30.09 18.10
C GLN A 356 6.12 -29.81 19.08
N THR A 357 5.87 -30.75 20.00
CA THR A 357 4.80 -30.63 20.99
C THR A 357 5.27 -31.01 22.40
N TRP A 358 4.78 -30.31 23.40
CA TRP A 358 5.01 -30.60 24.80
C TRP A 358 3.69 -30.73 25.54
N GLY A 359 3.63 -31.70 26.46
CA GLY A 359 2.49 -31.92 27.35
C GLY A 359 2.59 -31.08 28.62
N SER A 360 1.72 -31.41 29.58
CA SER A 360 1.52 -30.60 30.77
C SER A 360 2.78 -30.47 31.66
N ARG A 361 3.03 -29.25 32.16
CA ARG A 361 4.09 -28.94 33.14
C ARG A 361 3.88 -27.60 33.83
N SER A 362 4.50 -27.45 34.99
CA SER A 362 4.56 -26.17 35.70
C SER A 362 5.65 -25.28 35.11
N ILE A 363 5.30 -24.04 34.77
CA ILE A 363 6.19 -23.01 34.24
C ILE A 363 6.51 -22.01 35.33
N THR A 364 7.77 -21.59 35.40
CA THR A 364 8.32 -20.60 36.35
C THR A 364 9.26 -19.64 35.61
N THR A 365 10.04 -18.82 36.33
CA THR A 365 11.17 -18.07 35.75
C THR A 365 12.41 -18.92 35.52
N SER A 366 12.45 -20.17 36.01
CA SER A 366 13.59 -21.06 35.84
C SER A 366 13.63 -21.64 34.43
N SER A 367 14.79 -21.58 33.77
CA SER A 367 15.01 -22.17 32.45
C SER A 367 14.77 -23.69 32.42
N SER A 368 14.91 -24.39 33.54
CA SER A 368 14.62 -25.83 33.60
C SER A 368 13.13 -26.16 33.40
N SER A 369 12.24 -25.19 33.66
CA SER A 369 10.80 -25.33 33.42
C SER A 369 10.39 -24.98 31.99
N ASP A 370 11.22 -24.22 31.26
CA ASP A 370 10.94 -23.72 29.91
C ASP A 370 11.18 -24.83 28.86
N PRO A 371 10.11 -25.36 28.22
CA PRO A 371 10.24 -26.37 27.16
C PRO A 371 10.90 -25.85 25.88
N LEU A 372 10.99 -24.53 25.69
CA LEU A 372 11.59 -23.88 24.52
C LEU A 372 13.09 -23.61 24.68
N THR A 373 13.69 -24.01 25.82
CA THR A 373 15.14 -23.86 26.03
C THR A 373 15.92 -24.51 24.89
N GLY A 374 16.70 -23.70 24.17
CA GLY A 374 17.52 -24.15 23.05
C GLY A 374 16.83 -24.10 21.68
N ILE A 375 15.54 -23.79 21.61
CA ILE A 375 14.84 -23.52 20.35
C ILE A 375 15.34 -22.20 19.78
N SER A 376 15.63 -22.21 18.47
CA SER A 376 16.03 -21.05 17.69
C SER A 376 15.32 -21.08 16.34
N ALA A 377 14.57 -20.03 16.01
CA ALA A 377 13.87 -19.90 14.74
C ALA A 377 13.68 -18.43 14.37
N ASP A 378 13.69 -18.17 13.06
CA ASP A 378 13.48 -16.82 12.49
C ASP A 378 11.99 -16.52 12.29
N THR A 379 11.25 -17.50 11.78
CA THR A 379 9.82 -17.41 11.46
C THR A 379 9.13 -18.65 11.98
N TYR A 380 8.01 -18.49 12.69
CA TYR A 380 7.36 -19.61 13.36
C TYR A 380 5.92 -19.34 13.77
N GLU A 381 5.20 -20.44 13.95
CA GLU A 381 3.93 -20.49 14.65
C GLU A 381 4.12 -21.19 15.99
N LEU A 382 3.50 -20.62 17.04
CA LEU A 382 3.46 -21.21 18.37
C LEU A 382 2.03 -21.21 18.88
N THR A 383 1.57 -22.29 19.50
CA THR A 383 0.28 -22.32 20.23
C THR A 383 0.47 -22.96 21.59
N ALA A 384 0.00 -22.29 22.65
CA ALA A 384 0.10 -22.74 24.02
C ALA A 384 -1.24 -22.60 24.75
N VAL A 385 -1.57 -23.60 25.57
CA VAL A 385 -2.76 -23.60 26.43
C VAL A 385 -2.30 -23.64 27.88
N PHE A 386 -2.75 -22.67 28.67
CA PHE A 386 -2.43 -22.56 30.09
C PHE A 386 -3.69 -22.79 30.92
N SER A 387 -3.59 -23.62 31.96
CA SER A 387 -4.60 -23.68 33.02
C SER A 387 -4.24 -22.70 34.13
N LEU A 388 -5.25 -21.94 34.56
CA LEU A 388 -5.14 -21.05 35.71
C LEU A 388 -5.49 -21.75 37.04
N ASP A 389 -5.77 -23.06 37.02
CA ASP A 389 -6.03 -23.84 38.22
C ASP A 389 -4.78 -23.88 39.11
N GLY A 390 -4.86 -23.29 40.30
CA GLY A 390 -3.74 -23.19 41.22
C GLY A 390 -2.59 -22.30 40.73
N ALA A 391 -2.79 -21.50 39.68
CA ALA A 391 -1.80 -20.56 39.19
C ALA A 391 -1.53 -19.45 40.23
N THR A 392 -0.26 -19.20 40.51
CA THR A 392 0.21 -18.15 41.44
C THR A 392 1.00 -17.07 40.72
N ALA A 393 1.38 -17.30 39.46
CA ALA A 393 2.10 -16.31 38.66
C ALA A 393 1.26 -15.02 38.50
N SER A 394 1.91 -13.88 38.68
CA SER A 394 1.31 -12.57 38.36
C SER A 394 1.25 -12.32 36.85
N GLU A 395 2.18 -12.93 36.12
CA GLU A 395 2.30 -12.82 34.67
C GLU A 395 2.97 -14.06 34.09
N PHE A 396 2.56 -14.49 32.90
CA PHE A 396 3.27 -15.50 32.11
C PHE A 396 3.18 -15.21 30.62
N GLY A 397 4.10 -15.74 29.82
CA GLY A 397 4.09 -15.47 28.38
C GLY A 397 5.41 -15.80 27.69
N PHE A 398 5.65 -15.12 26.58
CA PHE A 398 6.76 -15.42 25.68
C PHE A 398 7.65 -14.20 25.46
N ARG A 399 8.97 -14.42 25.49
CA ARG A 399 9.95 -13.48 24.95
C ARG A 399 10.39 -14.00 23.58
N LEU A 400 10.10 -13.22 22.55
CA LEU A 400 10.29 -13.54 21.15
C LEU A 400 11.57 -12.89 20.65
N HIS A 401 12.36 -13.65 19.87
CA HIS A 401 13.69 -13.24 19.42
C HIS A 401 14.58 -12.81 20.60
N ALA A 402 14.66 -13.69 21.58
CA ALA A 402 15.42 -13.52 22.81
C ALA A 402 16.92 -13.79 22.58
N ARG A 403 17.75 -12.97 23.21
CA ARG A 403 19.21 -13.01 23.16
C ARG A 403 19.81 -13.62 24.43
N ALA A 404 21.10 -13.96 24.34
CA ALA A 404 21.87 -14.51 25.47
C ALA A 404 22.02 -13.52 26.63
N ASP A 405 22.03 -12.20 26.35
CA ASP A 405 22.10 -11.13 27.34
C ASP A 405 20.77 -10.91 28.10
N GLY A 406 19.70 -11.62 27.72
CA GLY A 406 18.39 -11.55 28.36
C GLY A 406 17.41 -10.58 27.70
N THR A 407 17.85 -9.78 26.71
CA THR A 407 16.97 -8.92 25.91
C THR A 407 16.15 -9.74 24.90
N SER A 408 15.10 -9.13 24.35
CA SER A 408 14.24 -9.72 23.32
C SER A 408 13.57 -8.61 22.52
N ASP A 409 13.21 -8.88 21.27
CA ASP A 409 12.57 -7.87 20.41
C ASP A 409 11.12 -7.61 20.84
N ARG A 410 10.42 -8.67 21.29
CA ARG A 410 9.07 -8.52 21.84
C ARG A 410 8.74 -9.47 22.97
N THR A 411 7.89 -9.02 23.88
CA THR A 411 7.35 -9.82 24.98
C THR A 411 5.83 -9.85 24.89
N VAL A 412 5.26 -11.03 24.67
CA VAL A 412 3.81 -11.25 24.70
C VAL A 412 3.43 -11.84 26.05
N ALA A 413 2.73 -11.07 26.87
CA ALA A 413 2.46 -11.41 28.27
C ALA A 413 0.96 -11.48 28.57
N TYR A 414 0.56 -12.47 29.35
CA TYR A 414 -0.73 -12.56 30.01
C TYR A 414 -0.60 -12.11 31.47
N ALA A 415 -1.29 -11.03 31.83
CA ALA A 415 -1.36 -10.53 33.21
C ALA A 415 -2.57 -11.14 33.92
N THR A 416 -2.34 -11.89 35.00
CA THR A 416 -3.39 -12.67 35.67
C THR A 416 -4.39 -11.81 36.44
N ALA A 417 -3.91 -10.73 37.08
CA ALA A 417 -4.74 -9.84 37.87
C ALA A 417 -5.79 -9.09 37.03
N THR A 418 -5.41 -8.66 35.83
CA THR A 418 -6.28 -7.93 34.89
C THR A 418 -6.92 -8.83 33.85
N GLN A 419 -6.56 -10.11 33.82
CA GLN A 419 -6.96 -11.08 32.80
C GLN A 419 -6.78 -10.53 31.39
N SER A 420 -5.58 -10.03 31.11
CA SER A 420 -5.27 -9.40 29.82
C SER A 420 -4.07 -10.05 29.14
N LEU A 421 -4.19 -10.28 27.83
CA LEU A 421 -3.10 -10.72 26.97
C LEU A 421 -2.63 -9.52 26.15
N TYR A 422 -1.35 -9.20 26.23
CA TYR A 422 -0.73 -8.11 25.48
C TYR A 422 -1.45 -6.77 25.66
N GLY A 423 -1.87 -6.49 26.90
CA GLY A 423 -2.61 -5.28 27.27
C GLY A 423 -4.10 -5.33 26.97
N MET A 424 -4.59 -6.33 26.23
CA MET A 424 -6.00 -6.44 25.86
C MET A 424 -6.76 -7.44 26.72
N ALA A 425 -8.01 -7.12 27.07
CA ALA A 425 -8.85 -7.99 27.87
C ALA A 425 -9.00 -9.38 27.22
N LEU A 426 -8.63 -10.42 27.96
CA LEU A 426 -8.79 -11.81 27.58
C LEU A 426 -9.20 -12.64 28.82
N PRO A 427 -10.47 -12.55 29.24
CA PRO A 427 -10.99 -13.41 30.31
C PRO A 427 -10.79 -14.90 29.94
N PRO A 428 -10.38 -15.75 30.90
CA PRO A 428 -10.17 -17.17 30.64
C PRO A 428 -11.48 -17.88 30.30
N ILE A 429 -11.40 -18.91 29.46
CA ILE A 429 -12.53 -19.77 29.12
C ILE A 429 -12.31 -21.11 29.80
N SER A 430 -13.26 -21.55 30.63
CA SER A 430 -13.13 -22.77 31.44
C SER A 430 -11.84 -22.78 32.27
N ASN A 431 -11.50 -21.62 32.85
CA ASN A 431 -10.26 -21.36 33.58
C ASN A 431 -8.96 -21.62 32.79
N GLN A 432 -9.03 -21.58 31.46
CA GLN A 432 -7.88 -21.71 30.56
C GLN A 432 -7.68 -20.48 29.70
N VAL A 433 -6.44 -20.29 29.27
CA VAL A 433 -6.03 -19.26 28.30
C VAL A 433 -5.26 -19.95 27.18
N THR A 434 -5.72 -19.78 25.95
CA THR A 434 -5.00 -20.22 24.74
C THR A 434 -4.32 -19.01 24.10
N ILE A 435 -3.03 -19.12 23.80
CA ILE A 435 -2.23 -18.11 23.10
C ILE A 435 -1.65 -18.76 21.85
N ARG A 436 -1.98 -18.25 20.68
CA ARG A 436 -1.36 -18.60 19.39
C ARG A 436 -0.64 -17.39 18.83
N LEU A 437 0.59 -17.57 18.36
CA LEU A 437 1.47 -16.53 17.85
C LEU A 437 1.88 -16.89 16.43
N LEU A 438 1.77 -15.96 15.50
CA LEU A 438 2.46 -15.99 14.22
C LEU A 438 3.57 -14.95 14.25
N VAL A 439 4.82 -15.41 14.12
CA VAL A 439 6.02 -14.56 14.16
C VAL A 439 6.69 -14.59 12.80
N ASP A 440 6.78 -13.42 12.17
CA ASP A 440 7.46 -13.17 10.90
C ASP A 440 8.47 -12.02 11.07
N ARG A 441 9.33 -11.75 10.08
CA ARG A 441 10.47 -10.81 10.24
C ARG A 441 10.09 -9.36 10.55
N GLY A 442 8.91 -8.91 10.13
CA GLY A 442 8.40 -7.55 10.35
C GLY A 442 7.07 -7.49 11.09
N GLN A 443 6.55 -8.64 11.53
CA GLN A 443 5.15 -8.80 11.92
C GLN A 443 4.97 -9.82 13.03
N LEU A 444 4.04 -9.52 13.93
CA LEU A 444 3.56 -10.40 14.98
C LEU A 444 2.04 -10.35 15.00
N GLU A 445 1.40 -11.52 14.91
CA GLU A 445 -0.04 -11.64 15.16
C GLU A 445 -0.27 -12.55 16.37
N VAL A 446 -1.03 -12.05 17.36
CA VAL A 446 -1.33 -12.71 18.62
C VAL A 446 -2.81 -13.06 18.67
N PHE A 447 -3.13 -14.33 18.81
CA PHE A 447 -4.48 -14.87 18.86
C PHE A 447 -4.76 -15.45 20.26
N GLY A 448 -5.74 -14.86 20.95
CA GLY A 448 -6.20 -15.29 22.27
C GLY A 448 -7.51 -16.08 22.19
N ASN A 449 -7.57 -17.21 22.91
CA ASN A 449 -8.78 -18.03 23.09
C ASN A 449 -9.51 -18.35 21.77
N ASP A 450 -8.80 -19.04 20.87
CA ASP A 450 -9.29 -19.46 19.55
C ASP A 450 -9.81 -18.28 18.70
N GLY A 451 -9.05 -17.19 18.69
CA GLY A 451 -9.31 -16.04 17.83
C GLY A 451 -10.37 -15.07 18.35
N LYS A 452 -10.82 -15.22 19.59
CA LYS A 452 -11.76 -14.28 20.24
C LYS A 452 -11.14 -12.90 20.43
N MET A 453 -9.84 -12.86 20.68
CA MET A 453 -9.05 -11.64 20.74
C MET A 453 -7.89 -11.79 19.76
N VAL A 454 -7.69 -10.80 18.90
CA VAL A 454 -6.54 -10.78 17.98
C VAL A 454 -5.80 -9.45 18.12
N PHE A 455 -4.48 -9.50 18.12
CA PHE A 455 -3.63 -8.33 18.14
C PHE A 455 -2.56 -8.42 17.05
N SER A 456 -2.52 -7.44 16.15
CA SER A 456 -1.46 -7.26 15.17
C SER A 456 -0.42 -6.26 15.67
N ASP A 457 0.86 -6.55 15.46
CA ASP A 457 1.98 -5.68 15.79
C ASP A 457 3.00 -5.68 14.65
N ASN A 458 3.61 -4.53 14.37
CA ASN A 458 4.76 -4.44 13.48
C ASN A 458 6.03 -4.45 14.34
N VAL A 459 6.80 -5.53 14.21
CA VAL A 459 7.98 -5.76 15.02
C VAL A 459 9.16 -6.00 14.09
N GLU A 460 10.18 -5.17 14.21
CA GLU A 460 11.47 -5.33 13.53
C GLU A 460 12.27 -6.46 14.20
N PHE A 461 11.91 -7.72 13.90
CA PHE A 461 12.60 -8.86 14.47
C PHE A 461 13.99 -9.01 13.89
N ASP A 462 14.99 -9.11 14.76
CA ASP A 462 16.36 -9.31 14.39
C ASP A 462 16.57 -10.76 13.97
N SER A 463 16.65 -10.96 12.64
CA SER A 463 16.90 -12.24 12.01
C SER A 463 18.34 -12.73 12.16
N SER A 464 19.23 -12.12 12.95
CA SER A 464 20.57 -12.65 13.18
C SER A 464 20.55 -13.94 14.04
N ALA A 465 21.48 -14.87 13.80
CA ALA A 465 21.48 -16.17 14.47
C ALA A 465 21.53 -16.10 16.02
N GLY A 466 22.09 -15.02 16.58
CA GLY A 466 22.16 -14.78 18.03
C GLY A 466 20.88 -14.22 18.66
N SER A 467 19.91 -13.82 17.84
CA SER A 467 18.68 -13.15 18.26
C SER A 467 17.42 -13.97 18.05
N ARG A 468 17.52 -15.22 17.57
CA ARG A 468 16.37 -16.08 17.21
C ARG A 468 15.84 -16.96 18.35
N GLY A 469 16.26 -16.70 19.60
CA GLY A 469 15.83 -17.49 20.75
C GLY A 469 14.36 -17.26 21.09
N ILE A 470 13.73 -18.22 21.76
CA ILE A 470 12.35 -18.09 22.26
C ILE A 470 12.34 -18.54 23.71
N LYS A 471 11.70 -17.77 24.60
CA LYS A 471 11.62 -18.11 26.02
C LYS A 471 10.18 -18.08 26.51
N LEU A 472 9.73 -19.15 27.15
CA LEU A 472 8.48 -19.18 27.92
C LEU A 472 8.80 -18.94 29.40
N TYR A 473 8.06 -18.06 30.04
CA TYR A 473 8.28 -17.70 31.45
C TYR A 473 6.97 -17.54 32.23
N ALA A 474 7.08 -17.63 33.55
CA ALA A 474 6.05 -17.20 34.50
C ALA A 474 6.70 -16.48 35.70
N THR A 475 6.29 -15.23 35.95
CA THR A 475 6.83 -14.35 37.00
C THR A 475 5.89 -14.30 38.20
N GLY A 476 6.45 -14.15 39.40
CA GLY A 476 5.67 -14.00 40.65
C GLY A 476 5.08 -15.31 41.18
N GLY A 477 5.36 -16.45 40.54
CA GLY A 477 4.82 -17.75 40.92
C GLY A 477 4.95 -18.75 39.78
N SER A 478 3.98 -19.65 39.67
CA SER A 478 3.91 -20.65 38.60
C SER A 478 2.55 -20.68 37.90
N VAL A 479 2.52 -21.17 36.66
CA VAL A 479 1.30 -21.48 35.91
C VAL A 479 1.45 -22.88 35.29
N THR A 480 0.33 -23.59 35.13
CA THR A 480 0.34 -24.89 34.45
C THR A 480 0.21 -24.67 32.95
N LEU A 481 1.26 -24.96 32.20
CA LEU A 481 1.14 -25.22 30.76
C LEU A 481 0.45 -26.57 30.59
N THR A 482 -0.63 -26.63 29.83
CA THR A 482 -1.38 -27.86 29.52
C THR A 482 -0.83 -28.50 28.25
N SER A 483 -0.61 -27.69 27.22
CA SER A 483 -0.02 -28.12 25.95
C SER A 483 0.69 -26.96 25.27
N LEU A 484 1.75 -27.26 24.53
CA LEU A 484 2.46 -26.34 23.65
C LEU A 484 2.74 -27.04 22.33
N SER A 485 2.52 -26.35 21.21
CA SER A 485 2.99 -26.74 19.89
C SER A 485 3.83 -25.62 19.28
N PHE A 486 4.94 -25.97 18.65
CA PHE A 486 5.83 -25.04 17.98
C PHE A 486 6.16 -25.57 16.59
N SER A 487 6.06 -24.70 15.57
CA SER A 487 6.37 -25.05 14.19
C SER A 487 7.15 -23.92 13.52
N PRO A 488 8.41 -24.12 13.10
CA PRO A 488 9.07 -23.18 12.22
C PRO A 488 8.34 -23.12 10.88
N ILE A 489 8.11 -21.90 10.39
CA ILE A 489 7.37 -21.64 9.15
C ILE A 489 8.38 -21.32 8.04
N GLU A 490 8.25 -22.01 6.91
CA GLU A 490 9.08 -21.80 5.73
C GLU A 490 8.63 -20.54 4.97
N SER A 491 9.54 -19.99 4.17
CA SER A 491 9.20 -18.87 3.28
C SER A 491 8.22 -19.34 2.20
N THR A 492 7.19 -18.55 1.93
CA THR A 492 6.21 -18.80 0.87
C THR A 492 6.59 -18.12 -0.44
N TRP A 493 7.70 -17.38 -0.45
CA TRP A 493 8.22 -16.75 -1.65
C TRP A 493 8.94 -17.76 -2.53
N ALA A 494 8.43 -17.96 -3.74
CA ALA A 494 9.30 -18.38 -4.82
C ALA A 494 10.18 -17.18 -5.20
N PRO A 495 11.50 -17.35 -5.43
CA PRO A 495 12.31 -16.29 -6.01
C PRO A 495 11.60 -15.78 -7.26
N ALA A 496 11.34 -14.47 -7.34
CA ALA A 496 10.80 -13.90 -8.57
C ALA A 496 11.71 -14.32 -9.73
N PRO A 497 11.18 -14.57 -10.95
CA PRO A 497 12.04 -14.80 -12.11
C PRO A 497 13.10 -13.70 -12.12
N ALA A 498 14.37 -14.09 -12.17
CA ALA A 498 15.48 -13.16 -12.21
C ALA A 498 15.41 -12.34 -13.51
N GLY A 499 14.57 -11.33 -13.54
CA GLY A 499 14.68 -10.22 -14.47
C GLY A 499 15.92 -9.44 -14.08
N LEU A 500 16.67 -8.96 -15.08
CA LEU A 500 17.70 -7.97 -14.82
C LEU A 500 17.02 -6.78 -14.15
N ALA A 501 17.50 -6.37 -12.97
CA ALA A 501 17.07 -5.12 -12.37
C ALA A 501 17.21 -4.02 -13.44
N PRO A 502 16.16 -3.20 -13.70
CA PRO A 502 16.23 -2.16 -14.71
C PRO A 502 17.48 -1.32 -14.49
N SER A 503 18.28 -1.15 -15.53
CA SER A 503 19.59 -0.49 -15.42
C SER A 503 19.63 0.75 -16.30
N ALA A 504 20.20 1.83 -15.79
CA ALA A 504 20.26 3.13 -16.44
C ALA A 504 21.45 3.93 -15.92
N ALA A 505 21.74 5.07 -16.55
CA ALA A 505 22.72 5.99 -16.00
C ALA A 505 22.17 6.72 -14.77
N ILE A 506 23.02 6.96 -13.77
CA ILE A 506 22.72 7.93 -12.71
C ILE A 506 23.24 9.28 -13.18
N ALA A 507 22.38 10.16 -13.69
CA ALA A 507 22.76 11.46 -14.22
C ALA A 507 22.50 12.58 -13.22
N SER A 508 23.37 13.60 -13.23
CA SER A 508 23.17 14.82 -12.46
C SER A 508 22.01 15.63 -13.03
N THR A 509 21.07 16.08 -12.19
CA THR A 509 19.98 16.95 -12.66
C THR A 509 20.47 18.36 -13.00
N ALA A 510 21.65 18.76 -12.51
CA ALA A 510 22.26 20.04 -12.82
C ALA A 510 22.99 20.03 -14.17
N HIS A 511 23.59 18.88 -14.53
CA HIS A 511 24.39 18.66 -15.73
C HIS A 511 24.09 17.26 -16.26
N GLN A 512 23.06 17.13 -17.12
CA GLN A 512 22.57 15.84 -17.61
C GLN A 512 23.53 15.11 -18.55
N ASP A 513 24.50 15.86 -19.07
CA ASP A 513 25.63 15.33 -19.79
C ASP A 513 26.67 14.72 -18.86
N MET A 514 26.45 14.74 -17.53
CA MET A 514 27.36 14.21 -16.52
C MET A 514 26.68 13.09 -15.70
N CYS A 515 27.33 11.94 -15.69
CA CYS A 515 26.87 10.69 -15.11
C CYS A 515 27.81 10.22 -14.00
N VAL A 516 27.26 9.51 -13.02
CA VAL A 516 28.05 8.72 -12.07
C VAL A 516 28.75 7.62 -12.86
N ASP A 517 30.07 7.68 -12.83
CA ASP A 517 30.99 6.84 -13.58
C ASP A 517 31.82 6.02 -12.60
N ARG A 518 31.87 4.72 -12.84
CA ARG A 518 32.90 3.89 -12.24
C ARG A 518 34.19 4.07 -13.04
N ASP A 519 35.19 4.64 -12.40
CA ASP A 519 36.55 4.55 -12.92
C ASP A 519 37.07 3.12 -12.71
N VAL A 520 37.17 2.37 -13.80
CA VAL A 520 37.59 0.96 -13.77
C VAL A 520 39.07 0.82 -13.34
N ALA A 521 39.89 1.86 -13.56
CA ALA A 521 41.32 1.83 -13.22
C ALA A 521 41.58 2.05 -11.73
N THR A 522 40.86 2.99 -11.11
CA THR A 522 41.08 3.37 -9.70
C THR A 522 40.07 2.76 -8.74
N GLY A 523 38.90 2.33 -9.23
CA GLY A 523 37.77 1.93 -8.38
C GLY A 523 37.02 3.12 -7.76
N ASN A 524 37.28 4.34 -8.23
CA ASN A 524 36.56 5.51 -7.76
C ASN A 524 35.15 5.59 -8.38
N ALA A 525 34.21 6.13 -7.60
CA ALA A 525 32.97 6.64 -8.14
C ALA A 525 33.17 8.13 -8.42
N GLN A 526 33.10 8.51 -9.69
CA GLN A 526 33.42 9.86 -10.13
C GLN A 526 32.32 10.40 -11.04
N LEU A 527 32.39 11.68 -11.33
CA LEU A 527 31.57 12.31 -12.34
C LEU A 527 32.29 12.26 -13.68
N TRP A 528 31.59 11.85 -14.73
CA TRP A 528 32.12 11.85 -16.09
C TRP A 528 31.01 12.15 -17.11
N SER A 529 31.37 12.60 -18.30
CA SER A 529 30.42 12.80 -19.38
C SER A 529 29.61 11.51 -19.63
N CYS A 530 28.31 11.61 -19.85
CA CYS A 530 27.43 10.47 -20.11
C CYS A 530 27.74 9.87 -21.49
N LEU A 531 28.41 8.73 -21.51
CA LEU A 531 28.82 8.00 -22.71
C LEU A 531 27.93 6.79 -23.00
N GLY A 532 27.07 6.38 -22.05
CA GLY A 532 26.23 5.19 -22.17
C GLY A 532 27.01 3.87 -22.07
N ASN A 533 28.21 3.92 -21.50
CA ASN A 533 29.08 2.75 -21.35
C ASN A 533 28.66 1.91 -20.13
N ALA A 534 29.10 0.65 -20.10
CA ALA A 534 28.75 -0.30 -19.04
C ALA A 534 29.16 0.18 -17.63
N ASN A 535 30.25 0.93 -17.51
CA ASN A 535 30.74 1.51 -16.24
C ASN A 535 29.96 2.76 -15.77
N GLN A 536 28.99 3.22 -16.56
CA GLN A 536 28.05 4.28 -16.21
C GLN A 536 26.61 3.75 -16.13
N THR A 537 26.43 2.45 -16.38
CA THR A 537 25.14 1.79 -16.31
C THR A 537 25.03 1.14 -14.94
N TRP A 538 24.14 1.67 -14.12
CA TRP A 538 23.89 1.22 -12.76
C TRP A 538 22.60 0.41 -12.70
N ALA A 539 22.46 -0.47 -11.73
CA ALA A 539 21.20 -1.14 -11.41
C ALA A 539 21.00 -1.09 -9.89
N LEU A 540 19.83 -0.63 -9.44
CA LEU A 540 19.43 -0.68 -8.03
C LEU A 540 18.72 -2.01 -7.76
N ASP A 541 19.26 -2.80 -6.84
CA ASP A 541 18.59 -4.02 -6.38
C ASP A 541 17.58 -3.74 -5.24
N SER A 542 16.78 -4.75 -4.90
CA SER A 542 15.78 -4.65 -3.84
C SER A 542 16.37 -4.47 -2.42
N TYR A 543 17.68 -4.67 -2.26
CA TYR A 543 18.43 -4.43 -1.02
C TYR A 543 19.01 -3.01 -0.94
N GLY A 544 18.83 -2.18 -1.98
CA GLY A 544 19.36 -0.83 -2.09
C GLY A 544 20.78 -0.74 -2.62
N GLN A 545 21.37 -1.81 -3.17
CA GLN A 545 22.72 -1.74 -3.73
C GLN A 545 22.66 -1.18 -5.15
N LEU A 546 23.45 -0.13 -5.41
CA LEU A 546 23.68 0.39 -6.75
C LEU A 546 24.87 -0.35 -7.36
N THR A 547 24.60 -1.20 -8.36
CA THR A 547 25.58 -2.10 -8.96
C THR A 547 25.98 -1.68 -10.37
N THR A 548 27.26 -1.81 -10.71
CA THR A 548 27.75 -1.67 -12.09
C THR A 548 28.92 -2.62 -12.32
N GLY A 549 28.87 -3.40 -13.41
CA GLY A 549 29.97 -4.33 -13.76
C GLY A 549 30.40 -5.27 -12.63
N GLY A 550 29.46 -5.75 -11.80
CA GLY A 550 29.70 -6.69 -10.70
C GLY A 550 30.23 -6.08 -9.40
N VAL A 551 30.28 -4.76 -9.28
CA VAL A 551 30.67 -4.04 -8.06
C VAL A 551 29.57 -3.09 -7.60
N CYS A 552 29.60 -2.73 -6.32
CA CYS A 552 28.62 -1.88 -5.65
C CYS A 552 29.20 -0.48 -5.36
N LEU A 553 28.39 0.55 -5.54
CA LEU A 553 28.67 1.92 -5.08
C LEU A 553 28.72 1.92 -3.55
N GLN A 554 29.78 2.46 -2.95
CA GLN A 554 29.99 2.35 -1.50
C GLN A 554 30.73 3.52 -0.87
N LEU A 555 30.56 3.62 0.45
CA LEU A 555 31.51 4.29 1.34
C LEU A 555 32.56 3.29 1.85
N PRO A 556 33.82 3.71 2.06
CA PRO A 556 34.78 2.91 2.81
C PRO A 556 34.23 2.51 4.19
N SER A 557 34.50 1.27 4.61
CA SER A 557 33.93 0.71 5.85
C SER A 557 34.23 1.61 7.07
N GLY A 558 33.17 1.95 7.82
CA GLY A 558 33.25 2.78 9.03
C GLY A 558 33.40 4.29 8.76
N GLN A 559 33.51 4.73 7.51
CA GLN A 559 33.61 6.15 7.17
C GLN A 559 32.25 6.72 6.78
N THR A 560 31.63 7.47 7.70
CA THR A 560 30.29 8.03 7.51
C THR A 560 30.25 9.56 7.54
N ALA A 561 31.37 10.22 7.81
CA ALA A 561 31.44 11.67 7.96
C ALA A 561 31.26 12.42 6.61
N ASN A 562 30.93 13.70 6.68
CA ASN A 562 30.99 14.59 5.52
C ASN A 562 32.36 14.51 4.83
N LEU A 563 32.36 14.69 3.51
CA LEU A 563 33.56 14.64 2.66
C LEU A 563 34.17 13.25 2.50
N THR A 564 33.50 12.19 2.99
CA THR A 564 33.93 10.82 2.72
C THR A 564 33.76 10.53 1.23
N LEU A 565 34.86 10.16 0.56
CA LEU A 565 34.87 9.85 -0.86
C LEU A 565 34.15 8.53 -1.16
N VAL A 566 33.38 8.53 -2.23
CA VAL A 566 32.63 7.38 -2.72
C VAL A 566 33.50 6.58 -3.68
N SER A 567 33.41 5.25 -3.58
CA SER A 567 34.16 4.30 -4.39
C SER A 567 33.26 3.16 -4.82
N VAL A 568 33.79 2.21 -5.59
CA VAL A 568 33.16 0.91 -5.84
C VAL A 568 33.99 -0.21 -5.24
N ALA A 569 33.33 -1.27 -4.79
CA ALA A 569 34.00 -2.52 -4.42
C ALA A 569 33.09 -3.72 -4.65
N ALA A 570 33.64 -4.93 -4.42
CA ALA A 570 32.83 -6.13 -4.38
C ALA A 570 31.62 -5.94 -3.46
N CYS A 571 30.46 -6.38 -3.94
CA CYS A 571 29.22 -6.29 -3.19
C CYS A 571 29.27 -7.22 -1.97
N THR A 572 29.17 -6.66 -0.78
CA THR A 572 29.15 -7.34 0.52
C THR A 572 27.78 -7.30 1.19
N GLY A 573 26.85 -6.49 0.68
CA GLY A 573 25.53 -6.27 1.30
C GLY A 573 25.55 -5.38 2.56
N GLY A 574 26.71 -4.80 2.91
CA GLY A 574 26.85 -3.88 4.03
C GLY A 574 26.04 -2.59 3.85
N THR A 575 25.60 -1.96 4.94
CA THR A 575 24.82 -0.71 4.89
C THR A 575 25.58 0.45 4.23
N ASN A 576 26.91 0.40 4.24
CA ASN A 576 27.78 1.36 3.54
C ASN A 576 27.72 1.24 2.02
N GLN A 577 27.18 0.14 1.48
CA GLN A 577 26.95 -0.09 0.04
C GLN A 577 25.49 0.04 -0.38
N LYS A 578 24.61 0.37 0.58
CA LYS A 578 23.17 0.50 0.35
C LYS A 578 22.77 1.97 0.27
N TRP A 579 21.88 2.26 -0.66
CA TRP A 579 21.42 3.57 -1.03
C TRP A 579 19.89 3.53 -1.19
N ARG A 580 19.24 4.63 -0.83
CA ARG A 580 17.82 4.84 -1.12
C ARG A 580 17.61 6.19 -1.78
N GLN A 581 16.55 6.32 -2.55
CA GLN A 581 16.10 7.63 -3.00
C GLN A 581 15.57 8.43 -1.81
N GLY A 582 15.89 9.72 -1.79
CA GLY A 582 15.19 10.70 -0.99
C GLY A 582 14.61 11.81 -1.89
N ASN A 583 13.77 12.66 -1.30
CA ASN A 583 13.00 13.71 -1.98
C ASN A 583 13.75 14.42 -3.12
N PHE A 584 13.09 14.56 -4.28
CA PHE A 584 13.60 15.25 -5.46
C PHE A 584 14.95 14.71 -5.99
N GLY A 585 15.13 13.38 -6.00
CA GLY A 585 16.26 12.73 -6.67
C GLY A 585 17.56 12.66 -5.87
N SER A 586 17.53 12.93 -4.56
CA SER A 586 18.72 12.69 -3.72
C SER A 586 18.99 11.19 -3.56
N LEU A 587 20.26 10.80 -3.48
CA LEU A 587 20.66 9.42 -3.18
C LEU A 587 21.31 9.36 -1.80
N ILE A 588 20.64 8.73 -0.84
CA ILE A 588 21.03 8.71 0.57
C ILE A 588 21.69 7.37 0.88
N ASN A 589 22.91 7.39 1.38
CA ASN A 589 23.59 6.19 1.86
C ASN A 589 23.03 5.74 3.22
N LEU A 590 22.73 4.45 3.37
CA LEU A 590 22.07 3.94 4.57
C LEU A 590 22.98 3.87 5.81
N ALA A 591 24.31 3.80 5.64
CA ALA A 591 25.22 3.82 6.79
C ALA A 591 25.45 5.23 7.35
N SER A 592 25.51 6.24 6.48
CA SER A 592 25.82 7.61 6.89
C SER A 592 24.59 8.50 7.09
N GLY A 593 23.46 8.17 6.45
CA GLY A 593 22.30 9.06 6.36
C GLY A 593 22.56 10.31 5.50
N ARG A 594 23.65 10.32 4.73
CA ARG A 594 24.12 11.47 3.93
C ARG A 594 23.88 11.25 2.44
N CYS A 595 23.86 12.35 1.69
CA CYS A 595 23.57 12.36 0.27
C CYS A 595 24.83 12.22 -0.57
N LEU A 596 24.72 11.51 -1.70
CA LEU A 596 25.73 11.51 -2.77
C LEU A 596 25.89 12.94 -3.30
N ASP A 597 27.12 13.43 -3.33
CA ASP A 597 27.47 14.84 -3.51
C ASP A 597 28.62 14.99 -4.52
N VAL A 598 28.48 15.91 -5.48
CA VAL A 598 29.60 16.38 -6.32
C VAL A 598 30.35 17.44 -5.52
N PRO A 599 31.59 17.18 -5.05
CA PRO A 599 32.24 18.07 -4.10
C PRO A 599 32.48 19.46 -4.70
N GLU A 600 32.11 20.48 -3.93
CA GLU A 600 32.20 21.91 -4.32
C GLU A 600 31.35 22.28 -5.54
N ALA A 601 30.42 21.41 -5.96
CA ALA A 601 29.66 21.55 -7.21
C ALA A 601 30.56 21.68 -8.45
N ASP A 602 31.72 21.03 -8.43
CA ASP A 602 32.65 20.92 -9.57
C ASP A 602 32.22 19.78 -10.50
N PHE A 603 31.53 20.13 -11.59
CA PHE A 603 31.03 19.16 -12.58
C PHE A 603 32.06 18.79 -13.66
N SER A 604 33.36 18.91 -13.38
CA SER A 604 34.41 18.48 -14.32
C SER A 604 34.56 16.95 -14.35
N ASN A 605 34.97 16.42 -15.52
CA ASN A 605 35.25 15.00 -15.69
C ASN A 605 36.38 14.55 -14.76
N GLY A 606 36.16 13.43 -14.07
CA GLY A 606 37.11 12.85 -13.13
C GLY A 606 36.94 13.34 -11.69
N ARG A 607 35.96 14.21 -11.42
CA ARG A 607 35.66 14.64 -10.04
C ARG A 607 35.12 13.46 -9.25
N GLN A 608 35.91 12.93 -8.31
CA GLN A 608 35.45 11.88 -7.40
C GLN A 608 34.28 12.38 -6.54
N LEU A 609 33.23 11.58 -6.45
CA LEU A 609 32.05 11.89 -5.67
C LEU A 609 32.32 11.68 -4.17
N GLN A 610 31.56 12.36 -3.33
CA GLN A 610 31.62 12.21 -1.89
C GLN A 610 30.21 12.01 -1.30
N VAL A 611 30.13 11.76 0.00
CA VAL A 611 28.91 12.03 0.76
C VAL A 611 29.03 13.31 1.56
N TYR A 612 27.93 14.05 1.61
CA TYR A 612 27.79 15.22 2.45
C TYR A 612 26.39 15.24 3.04
N ASP A 613 26.20 15.96 4.15
CA ASP A 613 24.88 16.18 4.72
C ASP A 613 23.93 16.58 3.60
N CYS A 614 22.74 16.01 3.63
CA CYS A 614 21.71 16.31 2.64
C CYS A 614 21.30 17.77 2.84
N VAL A 615 21.96 18.68 2.13
CA VAL A 615 21.75 20.14 2.19
C VAL A 615 20.97 20.65 0.98
N GLY A 616 20.67 19.75 0.03
CA GLY A 616 19.88 20.05 -1.16
C GLY A 616 20.59 21.11 -1.98
N THR A 617 21.82 20.85 -2.35
CA THR A 617 22.46 21.70 -3.34
C THR A 617 22.38 20.97 -4.68
N ARG A 618 22.41 21.71 -5.79
CA ARG A 618 22.25 21.15 -7.14
C ARG A 618 23.23 20.00 -7.46
N ASN A 619 24.32 19.91 -6.72
CA ASN A 619 25.33 18.86 -6.75
C ASN A 619 24.97 17.58 -5.97
N GLN A 620 23.78 17.48 -5.38
CA GLN A 620 23.29 16.31 -4.64
C GLN A 620 22.03 15.68 -5.26
N SER A 621 21.70 16.07 -6.49
CA SER A 621 20.43 15.75 -7.14
C SER A 621 20.68 14.91 -8.38
N TRP A 622 20.04 13.74 -8.43
CA TRP A 622 20.33 12.66 -9.36
C TRP A 622 19.03 12.08 -9.95
N VAL A 623 19.16 11.49 -11.14
CA VAL A 623 18.15 10.61 -11.74
C VAL A 623 18.80 9.31 -12.15
N GLY A 624 18.16 8.16 -11.92
CA GLY A 624 18.81 6.86 -12.10
C GLY A 624 17.85 5.67 -12.15
N PRO A 625 18.39 4.44 -12.22
CA PRO A 625 17.59 3.22 -12.38
C PRO A 625 17.03 2.68 -11.06
N PRO A 626 15.93 1.88 -11.11
CA PRO A 626 14.59 2.32 -11.46
C PRO A 626 14.10 3.28 -10.37
N TYR A 627 14.54 4.52 -10.44
CA TYR A 627 13.85 5.62 -9.80
C TYR A 627 13.02 6.24 -10.91
N SER A 628 11.78 5.78 -11.09
CA SER A 628 10.86 6.48 -12.00
C SER A 628 10.89 7.96 -11.65
N ALA A 629 10.94 8.84 -12.66
CA ALA A 629 10.94 10.29 -12.46
C ALA A 629 9.83 10.65 -11.46
N ALA A 630 10.23 11.05 -10.25
CA ALA A 630 9.31 11.18 -9.13
C ALA A 630 8.19 12.15 -9.55
N ALA A 631 6.97 11.61 -9.62
CA ALA A 631 5.77 12.32 -10.01
C ALA A 631 4.81 12.32 -8.83
N GLY A 632 4.33 13.49 -8.46
CA GLY A 632 3.56 13.66 -7.23
C GLY A 632 3.29 15.13 -6.98
N ARG A 633 2.62 15.43 -5.87
CA ARG A 633 2.33 16.82 -5.51
C ARG A 633 3.59 17.57 -5.10
N ILE A 634 3.67 18.86 -5.41
CA ILE A 634 4.57 19.80 -4.74
C ILE A 634 3.75 20.51 -3.67
N ALA A 635 3.82 20.02 -2.44
CA ALA A 635 3.08 20.55 -1.30
C ALA A 635 3.89 21.66 -0.61
N TRP A 636 3.22 22.76 -0.30
CA TRP A 636 3.76 23.81 0.55
C TRP A 636 3.85 23.27 1.98
N ASN A 637 5.06 23.22 2.54
CA ASN A 637 5.34 22.62 3.85
C ASN A 637 4.82 21.15 3.95
N THR A 638 4.58 20.63 5.16
CA THR A 638 3.84 19.38 5.39
C THR A 638 2.31 19.57 5.39
N SER A 639 1.80 20.57 4.66
CA SER A 639 0.40 21.01 4.72
C SER A 639 -0.49 20.43 3.60
N THR A 640 -1.74 20.89 3.54
CA THR A 640 -2.77 20.54 2.54
C THR A 640 -2.85 21.53 1.37
N SER A 641 -1.84 22.37 1.14
CA SER A 641 -1.79 23.30 -0.01
C SER A 641 -0.70 22.90 -1.01
N CYS A 642 -1.04 22.86 -2.30
CA CYS A 642 -0.24 22.32 -3.39
C CYS A 642 -0.02 23.35 -4.51
N ALA A 643 1.13 23.25 -5.18
CA ALA A 643 1.35 23.95 -6.44
C ALA A 643 0.44 23.35 -7.51
N ASP A 644 -0.41 24.19 -8.08
CA ASP A 644 -1.49 23.86 -8.99
C ASP A 644 -1.25 24.59 -10.32
N ARG A 645 -1.23 23.83 -11.42
CA ARG A 645 -1.18 24.40 -12.76
C ARG A 645 -2.60 24.74 -13.21
N ASP A 646 -2.86 26.02 -13.46
CA ASP A 646 -4.06 26.40 -14.19
C ASP A 646 -3.77 26.40 -15.69
N ALA A 647 -4.25 25.37 -16.38
CA ALA A 647 -4.06 25.21 -17.82
C ALA A 647 -4.79 26.27 -18.65
N ALA A 648 -5.81 26.95 -18.11
CA ALA A 648 -6.54 28.00 -18.84
C ALA A 648 -5.79 29.33 -18.87
N THR A 649 -5.01 29.61 -17.83
CA THR A 649 -4.26 30.86 -17.68
C THR A 649 -2.74 30.69 -17.79
N ASP A 650 -2.27 29.45 -17.91
CA ASP A 650 -0.87 29.04 -17.85
C ASP A 650 -0.15 29.52 -16.57
N THR A 651 -0.89 29.75 -15.49
CA THR A 651 -0.33 30.14 -14.20
C THR A 651 -0.03 28.93 -13.33
N VAL A 652 0.96 29.08 -12.43
CA VAL A 652 1.16 28.13 -11.34
C VAL A 652 0.78 28.84 -10.05
N GLN A 653 -0.23 28.31 -9.37
CA GLN A 653 -0.87 28.93 -8.23
C GLN A 653 -0.89 27.98 -7.03
N ILE A 654 -1.17 28.50 -5.85
CA ILE A 654 -1.47 27.67 -4.69
C ILE A 654 -2.94 27.26 -4.74
N TRP A 655 -3.21 26.00 -4.43
CA TRP A 655 -4.56 25.49 -4.24
C TRP A 655 -4.59 24.42 -3.17
N SER A 656 -5.76 24.13 -2.61
CA SER A 656 -5.94 22.96 -1.74
C SER A 656 -5.55 21.69 -2.50
N CYS A 657 -4.73 20.85 -1.89
CA CYS A 657 -4.31 19.58 -2.44
C CYS A 657 -5.52 18.70 -2.69
N ASN A 658 -5.80 18.37 -3.95
CA ASN A 658 -6.97 17.60 -4.37
C ASN A 658 -6.62 16.36 -5.21
N GLY A 659 -5.32 16.13 -5.46
CA GLY A 659 -4.84 14.95 -6.18
C GLY A 659 -5.12 14.96 -7.68
N LEU A 660 -5.60 16.08 -8.24
CA LEU A 660 -5.85 16.19 -9.67
C LEU A 660 -4.53 16.30 -10.45
N ALA A 661 -4.56 15.87 -11.72
CA ALA A 661 -3.39 15.80 -12.58
C ALA A 661 -2.65 17.14 -12.76
N ASN A 662 -3.34 18.27 -12.59
CA ASN A 662 -2.75 19.60 -12.67
C ASN A 662 -1.98 20.01 -11.39
N GLN A 663 -2.06 19.22 -10.32
CA GLN A 663 -1.23 19.33 -9.11
C GLN A 663 -0.14 18.25 -9.05
N THR A 664 -0.17 17.29 -9.97
CA THR A 664 0.87 16.28 -10.12
C THR A 664 2.00 16.85 -10.96
N TRP A 665 3.17 16.97 -10.35
CA TRP A 665 4.39 17.44 -10.98
C TRP A 665 5.40 16.32 -11.07
N ARG A 666 5.96 16.12 -12.25
CA ARG A 666 7.06 15.20 -12.51
C ARG A 666 8.37 15.96 -12.48
N LEU A 667 9.29 15.55 -11.61
CA LEU A 667 10.68 16.00 -11.68
C LEU A 667 11.39 15.26 -12.79
N ASN A 668 11.72 15.96 -13.87
CA ASN A 668 12.44 15.37 -14.98
C ASN A 668 13.95 15.42 -14.74
N ALA A 669 14.65 14.55 -15.47
CA ALA A 669 16.11 14.49 -15.49
C ALA A 669 16.77 15.84 -15.77
N ASP A 670 16.10 16.76 -16.48
CA ASP A 670 16.64 18.06 -16.90
C ASP A 670 16.43 19.18 -15.89
N GLY A 671 15.94 18.83 -14.70
CA GLY A 671 15.60 19.77 -13.63
C GLY A 671 14.32 20.55 -13.92
N THR A 672 13.57 20.23 -14.98
CA THR A 672 12.23 20.77 -15.18
C THR A 672 11.23 20.06 -14.28
N LEU A 673 10.21 20.80 -13.86
CA LEU A 673 9.02 20.26 -13.20
C LEU A 673 7.88 20.31 -14.20
N THR A 674 7.34 19.16 -14.61
CA THR A 674 6.26 19.11 -15.60
C THR A 674 4.92 18.71 -15.02
N SER A 675 3.87 19.39 -15.47
CA SER A 675 2.47 19.03 -15.20
C SER A 675 1.65 19.21 -16.47
N GLY A 676 0.89 18.19 -16.87
CA GLY A 676 0.10 18.22 -18.11
C GLY A 676 0.92 18.51 -19.38
N GLY A 677 2.18 18.06 -19.43
CA GLY A 677 3.09 18.27 -20.57
C GLY A 677 3.75 19.66 -20.65
N ALA A 678 3.47 20.55 -19.71
CA ALA A 678 4.08 21.88 -19.62
C ALA A 678 5.07 21.98 -18.45
N CYS A 679 6.12 22.76 -18.63
CA CYS A 679 7.16 23.01 -17.64
C CYS A 679 6.83 24.21 -16.76
N MET A 680 7.02 24.08 -15.45
CA MET A 680 7.01 25.20 -14.50
C MET A 680 8.12 26.19 -14.88
N GLN A 681 7.79 27.46 -15.03
CA GLN A 681 8.71 28.44 -15.57
C GLN A 681 8.54 29.85 -14.99
N LEU A 682 9.58 30.67 -15.21
CA LEU A 682 9.48 32.13 -15.19
C LEU A 682 9.45 32.68 -16.62
N SER A 683 8.68 33.75 -16.86
CA SER A 683 8.70 34.42 -18.15
C SER A 683 10.11 34.97 -18.47
N PRO A 684 10.63 34.78 -19.70
CA PRO A 684 11.93 35.32 -20.09
C PRO A 684 12.04 36.82 -19.79
N GLY A 685 13.11 37.23 -19.09
CA GLY A 685 13.34 38.62 -18.68
C GLY A 685 12.67 39.05 -17.38
N SER A 686 11.79 38.22 -16.78
CA SER A 686 11.19 38.47 -15.46
C SER A 686 11.78 37.51 -14.42
N LEU A 687 12.94 37.87 -13.88
CA LEU A 687 13.74 37.02 -12.99
C LEU A 687 13.92 37.61 -11.57
N GLY A 688 13.35 38.78 -11.29
CA GLY A 688 13.46 39.47 -10.00
C GLY A 688 12.51 38.95 -8.93
N ASN A 689 12.64 39.48 -7.70
CA ASN A 689 11.68 39.22 -6.62
C ASN A 689 10.26 39.63 -7.06
N GLY A 690 9.28 38.77 -6.80
CA GLY A 690 7.90 38.98 -7.23
C GLY A 690 7.61 38.58 -8.67
N ALA A 691 8.59 38.03 -9.40
CA ALA A 691 8.32 37.45 -10.72
C ALA A 691 7.35 36.27 -10.59
N LEU A 692 6.29 36.31 -11.38
CA LEU A 692 5.20 35.35 -11.38
C LEU A 692 5.66 34.01 -12.00
N VAL A 693 5.31 32.91 -11.33
CA VAL A 693 5.56 31.55 -11.82
C VAL A 693 4.38 31.11 -12.68
N GLY A 694 4.70 30.64 -13.88
CA GLY A 694 3.73 30.12 -14.83
C GLY A 694 4.15 28.76 -15.35
N SER A 695 3.50 28.33 -16.43
CA SER A 695 3.83 27.13 -17.17
C SER A 695 3.93 27.44 -18.66
N ALA A 696 4.71 26.68 -19.42
CA ALA A 696 4.66 26.68 -20.89
C ALA A 696 5.24 25.40 -21.46
N ALA A 697 5.21 25.28 -22.79
CA ALA A 697 5.92 24.24 -23.52
C ALA A 697 7.38 24.14 -23.03
N CYS A 698 7.78 22.90 -22.76
CA CYS A 698 9.13 22.60 -22.30
C CYS A 698 10.16 22.86 -23.40
N SER A 699 11.25 23.54 -23.04
CA SER A 699 12.39 23.77 -23.90
C SER A 699 13.63 23.15 -23.26
N PRO A 700 14.34 22.25 -23.98
CA PRO A 700 15.49 21.55 -23.45
C PRO A 700 16.66 22.49 -23.11
N THR A 701 16.67 23.74 -23.57
CA THR A 701 17.74 24.72 -23.34
C THR A 701 17.34 25.86 -22.41
N ALA A 702 16.08 25.93 -21.95
CA ALA A 702 15.57 27.07 -21.20
C ALA A 702 15.89 26.98 -19.69
N ALA A 703 16.95 27.67 -19.25
CA ALA A 703 17.34 27.69 -17.84
C ALA A 703 16.27 28.28 -16.90
N ASN A 704 15.36 29.11 -17.40
CA ASN A 704 14.23 29.66 -16.65
C ASN A 704 13.10 28.65 -16.39
N GLN A 705 13.17 27.46 -16.96
CA GLN A 705 12.24 26.34 -16.72
C GLN A 705 12.82 25.27 -15.79
N ARG A 706 14.08 25.44 -15.35
CA ARG A 706 14.79 24.47 -14.52
C ARG A 706 14.82 24.92 -13.06
N TRP A 707 14.70 23.96 -12.16
CA TRP A 707 14.59 24.16 -10.72
C TRP A 707 15.58 23.25 -9.98
N SER A 708 16.16 23.77 -8.89
CA SER A 708 17.09 23.06 -8.01
C SER A 708 16.61 23.17 -6.56
N ARG A 709 16.54 22.08 -5.81
CA ARG A 709 16.01 22.08 -4.44
C ARG A 709 17.10 22.18 -3.37
N PHE A 710 16.81 22.92 -2.28
CA PHE A 710 17.46 22.97 -0.96
C PHE A 710 16.89 21.98 0.06
N ALA A 711 17.72 21.49 0.99
CA ALA A 711 17.32 20.45 1.96
C ALA A 711 16.27 20.92 2.95
N ASN A 712 16.20 22.22 3.20
CA ASN A 712 15.12 22.87 3.96
C ASN A 712 13.80 22.96 3.16
N GLY A 713 13.71 22.31 1.99
CA GLY A 713 12.52 22.25 1.16
C GLY A 713 12.41 23.35 0.09
N GLN A 714 13.33 24.31 -0.02
CA GLN A 714 13.17 25.38 -1.00
C GLN A 714 13.45 24.93 -2.44
N LEU A 715 12.68 25.45 -3.42
CA LEU A 715 12.88 25.18 -4.85
C LEU A 715 13.41 26.42 -5.56
N ARG A 716 14.68 26.44 -5.96
CA ARG A 716 15.34 27.58 -6.62
C ARG A 716 15.28 27.47 -8.14
N ASN A 717 14.75 28.47 -8.82
CA ASN A 717 14.82 28.58 -10.27
C ASN A 717 16.27 28.83 -10.72
N VAL A 718 16.74 28.10 -11.72
CA VAL A 718 18.13 28.12 -12.17
C VAL A 718 18.52 29.45 -12.81
N ALA A 719 17.66 30.05 -13.64
CA ALA A 719 17.96 31.33 -14.29
C ALA A 719 17.85 32.52 -13.32
N ALA A 720 16.83 32.53 -12.45
CA ALA A 720 16.62 33.64 -11.52
C ALA A 720 17.54 33.60 -10.30
N GLY A 721 18.00 32.42 -9.92
CA GLY A 721 18.74 32.22 -8.69
C GLY A 721 17.92 32.48 -7.42
N ARG A 722 16.59 32.44 -7.53
CA ARG A 722 15.58 32.73 -6.50
C ARG A 722 14.67 31.54 -6.25
N CYS A 723 14.04 31.49 -5.08
CA CYS A 723 13.23 30.38 -4.62
C CYS A 723 11.75 30.57 -4.90
N LEU A 724 11.06 29.48 -5.22
CA LEU A 724 9.61 29.37 -5.29
C LEU A 724 9.03 29.78 -3.94
N ASP A 725 8.16 30.76 -3.97
CA ASP A 725 7.70 31.48 -2.79
C ASP A 725 6.19 31.67 -2.89
N LEU A 726 5.54 31.43 -1.76
CA LEU A 726 4.17 31.82 -1.53
C LEU A 726 4.14 33.29 -1.09
N ASP A 727 3.70 34.19 -1.96
CA ASP A 727 3.72 35.62 -1.68
C ASP A 727 3.09 35.96 -0.33
N SER A 728 3.92 36.45 0.59
CA SER A 728 3.54 36.81 1.96
C SER A 728 2.91 35.65 2.76
N GLY A 729 3.17 34.39 2.37
CA GLY A 729 2.60 33.18 2.98
C GLY A 729 1.10 32.97 2.72
N ASN A 730 0.52 33.64 1.72
CA ASN A 730 -0.92 33.59 1.47
C ASN A 730 -1.37 32.28 0.79
N THR A 731 -2.02 31.40 1.54
CA THR A 731 -2.52 30.09 1.08
C THR A 731 -3.91 30.13 0.44
N THR A 732 -4.46 31.31 0.14
CA THR A 732 -5.77 31.43 -0.52
C THR A 732 -5.72 30.79 -1.91
N ASN A 733 -6.62 29.84 -2.17
CA ASN A 733 -6.73 29.16 -3.46
C ASN A 733 -6.79 30.16 -4.63
N GLY A 734 -5.96 29.93 -5.64
CA GLY A 734 -5.87 30.77 -6.83
C GLY A 734 -4.78 31.85 -6.75
N ARG A 735 -4.04 31.95 -5.63
CA ARG A 735 -2.91 32.88 -5.54
C ARG A 735 -1.73 32.34 -6.35
N GLN A 736 -1.34 33.05 -7.40
CA GLN A 736 -0.18 32.70 -8.21
C GLN A 736 1.11 32.69 -7.37
N LEU A 737 1.94 31.66 -7.56
CA LEU A 737 3.25 31.55 -6.93
C LEU A 737 4.23 32.55 -7.55
N ILE A 738 5.20 32.97 -6.76
CA ILE A 738 6.25 33.89 -7.20
C ILE A 738 7.63 33.27 -6.97
N VAL A 739 8.66 33.96 -7.42
CA VAL A 739 10.01 33.75 -6.90
C VAL A 739 10.46 34.91 -6.03
N TRP A 740 11.23 34.59 -4.99
CA TRP A 740 11.85 35.55 -4.09
C TRP A 740 13.25 35.09 -3.68
N ASP A 741 14.06 35.99 -3.15
CA ASP A 741 15.36 35.64 -2.58
C ASP A 741 15.21 34.48 -1.58
N CYS A 742 16.11 33.51 -1.65
CA CYS A 742 16.03 32.29 -0.86
C CYS A 742 16.38 32.57 0.61
N VAL A 743 15.37 32.82 1.44
CA VAL A 743 15.53 33.18 2.86
C VAL A 743 15.24 32.03 3.83
N GLY A 744 14.71 30.90 3.34
CA GLY A 744 14.55 29.67 4.12
C GLY A 744 13.36 29.70 5.08
N GLY A 745 12.40 30.61 4.87
CA GLY A 745 11.18 30.72 5.68
C GLY A 745 10.10 29.72 5.27
N PRO A 746 9.06 29.51 6.11
CA PRO A 746 7.97 28.57 5.84
C PRO A 746 7.27 28.81 4.50
N ASN A 747 7.17 30.06 4.05
CA ASN A 747 6.58 30.44 2.75
C ASN A 747 7.39 29.95 1.52
N GLN A 748 8.59 29.41 1.72
CA GLN A 748 9.46 28.87 0.66
C GLN A 748 9.79 27.39 0.84
N THR A 749 9.23 26.71 1.84
CA THR A 749 9.51 25.30 2.10
C THR A 749 8.49 24.42 1.38
N TRP A 750 8.98 23.48 0.58
CA TRP A 750 8.15 22.57 -0.22
C TRP A 750 8.57 21.11 0.01
N ALA A 751 7.57 20.25 0.16
CA ALA A 751 7.69 18.81 -0.01
C ALA A 751 7.29 18.46 -1.44
N GLY A 752 7.94 17.49 -2.05
CA GLY A 752 7.59 17.08 -3.40
C GLY A 752 7.81 15.61 -3.63
N PRO A 753 7.70 15.16 -4.89
CA PRO A 753 7.76 13.75 -5.24
C PRO A 753 9.04 13.11 -4.69
N ALA A 754 8.88 11.98 -3.99
CA ALA A 754 9.97 11.24 -3.36
C ALA A 754 10.43 10.08 -4.24
#